data_AF-A0LKH8-F1
#
_entry.id   AF-A0LKH8-F1
#
_cell.length_a   1.000
_cell.length_b   1.000
_cell.length_c   1.000
_cell.angle_alpha   90.00
_cell.angle_beta   90.00
_cell.angle_gamma   90.00
#
_symmetry.space_group_name_H-M   'P 1'
#
loop_
_entity.id
_entity.type
_entity.pdbx_description
1 polymer ?
#
loop_
_entity_poly.entity_id
_entity_poly.type
_entity_poly.pdbx_seq_one_letter_code
_entity_poly.pdbx_strand_id
1 'polypeptide(L)'
;MAGMSLPPGLEGDVNRHSVRPKTRTTRRFYAMKTIERIMPFPALPTVLCAGLAVLLLWSVPAIAVQPTLTAAPIVRAAPAPAVQTPLNPTKIPQFRQPLDVLDVTGATGIPVAVGTKDPVTGNQVIDVSICEYQTNVLPPGTPVVGAVAGVAPATWVWGYQEGAACTPGLQPRSYLGPVVLANRHTPTQMNYYNRLPGANVANVKAYTTSTDQTLIWGDPLSLNTAPPPINFNVPVGTALPELNLCWQAAQAFVPGVSVMPAPCLNNYGFLGLQAVPPPASYGSPVPASVHIHGGEVPSVVDGGPDSWWTRNGVFGHGYYSKGGTNDATAGKAVYVYPNGQEAAPIWFHDHMLGATRLNVYAGLAGGYIITEPASTLAKGLHPLGLADATWVPPVGQTENDRPLADLTVPLIIQDRMFDTNGQLFFPNVGINPEHPYWVPEFVGNTILVNGKTWPYFAVQPKRYRFLFLNGSNARAYELFLMSKTTGLKGPSMWVIGNDQGYLDAPREINPNLKPNDKLAIMPGERYEVIVDFSGVAGQTLEMRNTARTPWVGGAPVNGNTTGKVMQFRVAATPVVDKTFNPAALPAPAIRVNPADGLPKPMVRLTTALGTTPAAGVTIHKTRRLTLNEAIGAGGPLEVLVNNTLYDGSKPRLYNDFTPINTMWNTSYYSELPHEGETELWEILNLTADAHPIHPHLVAFQVLNRQGLDVKGYLAAYNTALTAAGLPLDGAGPPLDYNSSGAIGCAVTAPGRGDPRYSGLNPQCVLGGNPDPALTLSLVGLPVPPTPQEIGWKDTVQALPNMVTRILVRFAKPDLPAVTLADAAGYDFSPNHGHGYVWHCHIIDHEDNEMMRPFTVNDNALYPRNFLIGVNY
;
A
#
# COMPACT_ATOMS: atom_id res chain seq x y z
N MET A 1 24.11 -56.18 25.78
CA MET A 1 23.94 -57.55 25.24
C MET A 1 24.29 -57.53 23.76
N ALA A 2 24.51 -58.68 23.12
CA ALA A 2 24.86 -58.77 21.68
C ALA A 2 23.66 -58.36 20.78
N GLY A 3 23.82 -58.06 19.47
CA GLY A 3 25.03 -57.89 18.65
C GLY A 3 24.77 -58.20 17.16
N MET A 4 25.62 -57.67 16.24
CA MET A 4 26.07 -58.20 14.92
C MET A 4 26.61 -57.08 13.99
N SER A 5 27.29 -57.41 12.88
CA SER A 5 28.77 -57.38 12.87
C SER A 5 29.45 -57.31 11.47
N LEU A 6 29.11 -56.30 10.65
CA LEU A 6 29.97 -55.80 9.54
C LEU A 6 30.20 -56.80 8.33
N PRO A 7 31.26 -56.76 7.47
CA PRO A 7 31.14 -56.73 5.98
C PRO A 7 32.14 -57.72 5.27
N PRO A 8 33.01 -57.39 4.26
CA PRO A 8 32.94 -56.64 2.98
C PRO A 8 33.47 -57.44 1.73
N GLY A 9 33.59 -56.80 0.54
CA GLY A 9 34.42 -57.19 -0.63
C GLY A 9 34.24 -56.17 -1.79
N LEU A 10 35.20 -55.71 -2.62
CA LEU A 10 36.42 -56.24 -3.29
C LEU A 10 36.12 -57.21 -4.46
N GLU A 11 36.68 -57.08 -5.68
CA GLU A 11 37.63 -56.12 -6.31
C GLU A 11 37.05 -55.57 -7.65
N GLY A 12 37.66 -54.70 -8.48
CA GLY A 12 39.00 -54.06 -8.54
C GLY A 12 38.92 -52.72 -9.31
N ASP A 13 39.85 -52.26 -10.17
CA ASP A 13 41.17 -52.76 -10.62
C ASP A 13 42.03 -51.57 -11.18
N VAL A 14 43.17 -51.83 -11.83
CA VAL A 14 44.29 -50.91 -12.13
C VAL A 14 44.30 -50.29 -13.54
N ASN A 15 44.53 -48.96 -13.63
CA ASN A 15 45.69 -48.47 -14.39
C ASN A 15 46.21 -47.07 -14.03
N ARG A 16 47.49 -46.82 -14.31
CA ARG A 16 48.22 -45.57 -14.04
C ARG A 16 48.63 -44.91 -15.37
N HIS A 17 48.66 -43.57 -15.43
CA HIS A 17 49.93 -42.84 -15.45
C HIS A 17 49.75 -41.31 -15.41
N SER A 18 50.82 -40.63 -15.01
CA SER A 18 50.96 -39.18 -14.85
C SER A 18 51.63 -38.51 -16.06
N VAL A 19 51.48 -37.19 -16.22
CA VAL A 19 52.57 -36.19 -16.32
C VAL A 19 52.03 -34.79 -16.72
N ARG A 20 52.53 -33.73 -16.05
CA ARG A 20 52.38 -32.30 -16.41
C ARG A 20 53.66 -31.80 -17.14
N PRO A 21 53.76 -30.54 -17.60
CA PRO A 21 52.86 -29.70 -18.42
C PRO A 21 53.62 -29.16 -19.68
N LYS A 22 53.04 -28.24 -20.46
CA LYS A 22 53.80 -27.12 -21.09
C LYS A 22 52.92 -26.05 -21.77
N THR A 23 53.50 -24.85 -21.88
CA THR A 23 52.97 -23.65 -22.56
C THR A 23 53.83 -23.29 -23.78
N ARG A 24 53.27 -22.79 -24.90
CA ARG A 24 53.84 -21.65 -25.69
C ARG A 24 53.08 -21.20 -26.97
N THR A 25 52.72 -19.91 -26.99
CA THR A 25 52.93 -18.90 -28.06
C THR A 25 52.86 -19.22 -29.58
N THR A 26 51.83 -18.66 -30.24
CA THR A 26 51.85 -17.80 -31.46
C THR A 26 52.70 -18.16 -32.71
N ARG A 27 52.07 -18.20 -33.91
CA ARG A 27 52.38 -17.26 -35.04
C ARG A 27 51.28 -17.18 -36.13
N ARG A 28 51.61 -16.79 -37.38
CA ARG A 28 50.81 -15.86 -38.22
C ARG A 28 51.28 -15.81 -39.70
N PHE A 29 50.55 -15.02 -40.54
CA PHE A 29 50.84 -14.59 -41.94
C PHE A 29 50.44 -15.58 -43.06
N TYR A 30 50.18 -15.17 -44.32
CA TYR A 30 50.18 -13.87 -45.05
C TYR A 30 48.72 -13.48 -45.48
N ALA A 31 48.25 -12.21 -45.59
CA ALA A 31 48.62 -11.02 -46.40
C ALA A 31 48.34 -11.17 -47.91
N MET A 32 47.93 -10.17 -48.72
CA MET A 32 48.05 -8.68 -48.76
C MET A 32 46.69 -8.01 -49.17
N LYS A 33 46.42 -6.72 -49.55
CA LYS A 33 47.01 -5.34 -49.72
C LYS A 33 45.78 -4.35 -49.88
N THR A 34 45.78 -3.01 -50.10
CA THR A 34 46.38 -1.76 -49.53
C THR A 34 45.72 -0.49 -50.18
N ILE A 35 45.84 0.71 -49.54
CA ILE A 35 45.91 2.09 -50.18
C ILE A 35 44.56 2.72 -50.67
N GLU A 36 44.19 4.00 -50.45
CA GLU A 36 44.85 5.17 -49.77
C GLU A 36 43.89 6.19 -49.07
N ARG A 37 44.32 7.46 -48.84
CA ARG A 37 43.70 8.53 -47.99
C ARG A 37 43.12 9.73 -48.79
N ILE A 38 42.30 10.61 -48.15
CA ILE A 38 42.39 12.11 -48.11
C ILE A 38 41.17 12.76 -47.35
N MET A 39 41.21 14.06 -47.01
CA MET A 39 40.19 14.93 -46.33
C MET A 39 39.99 16.26 -47.13
N PRO A 40 39.10 17.26 -46.83
CA PRO A 40 37.86 17.37 -46.01
C PRO A 40 36.66 18.10 -46.76
N PHE A 41 35.67 18.65 -46.02
CA PHE A 41 34.60 19.69 -46.29
C PHE A 41 34.68 20.61 -47.56
N PRO A 42 33.59 21.28 -48.08
CA PRO A 42 32.44 21.90 -47.34
C PRO A 42 31.04 22.07 -48.06
N ALA A 43 30.12 22.83 -47.41
CA ALA A 43 29.18 23.85 -47.96
C ALA A 43 27.71 23.56 -48.41
N LEU A 44 26.90 24.64 -48.33
CA LEU A 44 25.47 24.86 -48.70
C LEU A 44 25.29 25.34 -50.17
N PRO A 45 24.08 25.32 -50.76
CA PRO A 45 23.29 26.57 -50.88
C PRO A 45 21.73 26.44 -50.89
N THR A 46 21.07 27.61 -50.92
CA THR A 46 19.61 27.87 -50.92
C THR A 46 18.95 27.95 -52.31
N VAL A 47 17.61 27.91 -52.36
CA VAL A 47 16.79 28.45 -53.48
C VAL A 47 15.67 29.37 -52.92
N LEU A 48 15.35 30.46 -53.63
CA LEU A 48 14.32 31.44 -53.27
C LEU A 48 12.96 31.13 -53.93
N CYS A 49 11.89 31.67 -53.35
CA CYS A 49 10.83 32.33 -54.12
C CYS A 49 10.31 33.56 -53.36
N ALA A 50 9.86 34.57 -54.10
CA ALA A 50 9.38 35.85 -53.55
C ALA A 50 8.14 36.32 -54.31
N GLY A 51 7.25 37.03 -53.61
CA GLY A 51 6.07 37.66 -54.20
C GLY A 51 5.60 38.84 -53.36
N LEU A 52 5.54 40.03 -53.95
CA LEU A 52 4.97 41.24 -53.34
C LEU A 52 3.56 41.51 -53.85
N ALA A 53 2.65 41.93 -52.98
CA ALA A 53 1.36 42.50 -53.33
C ALA A 53 0.94 43.61 -52.34
N VAL A 54 1.39 44.83 -52.66
CA VAL A 54 0.88 46.18 -52.35
C VAL A 54 -0.37 46.32 -51.44
N LEU A 55 -0.28 47.23 -50.46
CA LEU A 55 -1.42 47.73 -49.65
C LEU A 55 -2.40 48.58 -50.47
N LEU A 56 -3.67 48.61 -50.04
CA LEU A 56 -4.59 49.71 -50.34
C LEU A 56 -5.30 50.16 -49.05
N LEU A 57 -5.10 51.43 -48.68
CA LEU A 57 -5.69 52.08 -47.50
C LEU A 57 -7.01 52.75 -47.88
N TRP A 58 -8.04 52.58 -47.04
CA TRP A 58 -9.20 53.48 -46.98
C TRP A 58 -9.44 53.88 -45.52
N SER A 59 -9.76 55.16 -45.30
CA SER A 59 -9.87 55.78 -43.98
C SER A 59 -11.28 56.25 -43.69
N VAL A 60 -11.71 56.06 -42.44
CA VAL A 60 -13.00 56.54 -41.89
C VAL A 60 -12.71 57.14 -40.50
N PRO A 61 -13.23 58.33 -40.16
CA PRO A 61 -12.83 59.05 -38.96
C PRO A 61 -13.39 58.44 -37.66
N ALA A 62 -12.71 58.73 -36.55
CA ALA A 62 -13.01 58.17 -35.24
C ALA A 62 -14.22 58.82 -34.55
N ILE A 63 -14.96 58.02 -33.77
CA ILE A 63 -15.71 58.47 -32.60
C ILE A 63 -14.96 57.96 -31.37
N ALA A 64 -14.57 58.86 -30.48
CA ALA A 64 -13.78 58.51 -29.30
C ALA A 64 -14.70 58.07 -28.14
N VAL A 65 -14.55 56.81 -27.73
CA VAL A 65 -14.99 56.32 -26.41
C VAL A 65 -13.75 55.76 -25.73
N GLN A 66 -13.43 56.25 -24.53
CA GLN A 66 -12.30 55.75 -23.73
C GLN A 66 -12.78 54.78 -22.64
N PRO A 67 -12.65 53.46 -22.84
CA PRO A 67 -12.41 52.53 -21.74
C PRO A 67 -10.91 52.58 -21.38
N THR A 68 -10.59 52.60 -20.09
CA THR A 68 -9.20 52.57 -19.62
C THR A 68 -8.59 51.18 -19.84
N LEU A 69 -7.69 51.06 -20.82
CA LEU A 69 -6.86 49.87 -21.01
C LEU A 69 -5.82 49.74 -19.88
N THR A 70 -6.22 49.10 -18.78
CA THR A 70 -5.25 48.44 -17.90
C THR A 70 -4.55 47.36 -18.71
N ALA A 71 -3.22 47.44 -18.85
CA ALA A 71 -2.46 46.45 -19.58
C ALA A 71 -2.68 45.05 -18.98
N ALA A 72 -3.15 44.11 -19.79
CA ALA A 72 -3.20 42.70 -19.39
C ALA A 72 -1.78 42.25 -19.01
N PRO A 73 -1.59 41.56 -17.88
CA PRO A 73 -0.27 41.07 -17.50
C PRO A 73 0.25 40.14 -18.60
N ILE A 74 1.47 40.38 -19.07
CA ILE A 74 2.14 39.44 -19.97
C ILE A 74 2.34 38.14 -19.18
N VAL A 75 1.49 37.15 -19.46
CA VAL A 75 1.62 35.81 -18.93
C VAL A 75 2.90 35.22 -19.52
N ARG A 76 4.02 35.39 -18.80
CA ARG A 76 5.20 34.57 -19.03
C ARG A 76 4.76 33.12 -18.93
N ALA A 77 5.01 32.35 -19.99
CA ALA A 77 4.94 30.90 -19.91
C ALA A 77 5.77 30.44 -18.71
N ALA A 78 5.25 29.48 -17.94
CA ALA A 78 5.97 28.93 -16.81
C ALA A 78 7.35 28.42 -17.29
N PRO A 79 8.44 28.66 -16.54
CA PRO A 79 9.73 28.08 -16.90
C PRO A 79 9.59 26.56 -16.92
N ALA A 80 10.14 25.91 -17.95
CA ALA A 80 10.13 24.46 -18.05
C ALA A 80 10.70 23.82 -16.76
N PRO A 81 10.15 22.70 -16.28
CA PRO A 81 10.63 22.07 -15.05
C PRO A 81 12.15 21.86 -15.06
N ALA A 82 12.81 22.21 -13.96
CA ALA A 82 14.24 22.03 -13.82
C ALA A 82 14.55 20.52 -13.84
N VAL A 83 15.16 20.05 -14.94
CA VAL A 83 15.44 18.63 -15.17
C VAL A 83 16.35 18.08 -14.07
N GLN A 84 15.79 17.23 -13.21
CA GLN A 84 16.54 16.59 -12.14
C GLN A 84 17.51 15.55 -12.73
N THR A 85 18.78 15.63 -12.36
CA THR A 85 19.80 14.64 -12.74
C THR A 85 19.95 13.59 -11.64
N PRO A 86 19.73 12.29 -11.90
CA PRO A 86 19.82 11.25 -10.86
C PRO A 86 21.19 11.14 -10.20
N LEU A 87 21.21 11.05 -8.87
CA LEU A 87 22.41 10.80 -8.07
C LEU A 87 22.79 9.31 -8.13
N ASN A 88 24.08 9.02 -8.28
CA ASN A 88 24.58 7.66 -8.23
C ASN A 88 24.58 7.15 -6.76
N PRO A 89 23.78 6.13 -6.41
CA PRO A 89 23.59 5.68 -5.04
C PRO A 89 24.87 5.08 -4.42
N THR A 90 25.81 4.60 -5.24
CA THR A 90 27.12 4.09 -4.76
C THR A 90 28.04 5.19 -4.23
N LYS A 91 27.65 6.47 -4.37
CA LYS A 91 28.36 7.64 -3.86
C LYS A 91 27.78 8.21 -2.57
N ILE A 92 26.62 7.72 -2.11
CA ILE A 92 25.99 8.14 -0.86
C ILE A 92 26.72 7.44 0.32
N PRO A 93 27.25 8.17 1.32
CA PRO A 93 27.97 7.58 2.46
C PRO A 93 27.06 6.73 3.37
N GLN A 94 27.24 5.41 3.35
CA GLN A 94 26.42 4.49 4.14
C GLN A 94 26.79 4.45 5.63
N PHE A 95 25.78 4.24 6.49
CA PHE A 95 25.91 4.04 7.94
C PHE A 95 26.59 5.21 8.68
N ARG A 96 26.42 6.44 8.17
CA ARG A 96 27.02 7.67 8.71
C ARG A 96 26.12 8.44 9.69
N GLN A 97 24.81 8.24 9.61
CA GLN A 97 23.80 8.89 10.45
C GLN A 97 23.08 7.86 11.34
N PRO A 98 22.66 8.24 12.56
CA PRO A 98 21.87 7.36 13.42
C PRO A 98 20.50 7.03 12.80
N LEU A 99 19.83 6.04 13.36
CA LEU A 99 18.41 5.76 13.14
C LEU A 99 17.58 6.71 14.01
N ASP A 100 16.62 7.41 13.42
CA ASP A 100 15.58 8.14 14.15
C ASP A 100 14.66 7.13 14.83
N VAL A 101 14.44 7.26 16.14
CA VAL A 101 13.55 6.39 16.92
C VAL A 101 12.31 7.17 17.38
N LEU A 102 11.37 6.54 18.09
CA LEU A 102 10.24 7.24 18.71
C LEU A 102 10.73 8.30 19.69
N ASP A 103 10.20 9.51 19.57
CA ASP A 103 10.56 10.69 20.34
C ASP A 103 9.30 11.37 20.89
N VAL A 104 9.02 11.14 22.18
CA VAL A 104 7.90 11.75 22.91
C VAL A 104 8.07 13.26 23.17
N THR A 105 9.22 13.85 22.82
CA THR A 105 9.41 15.32 22.79
C THR A 105 9.13 15.92 21.42
N GLY A 106 9.00 15.09 20.38
CA GLY A 106 8.78 15.49 18.98
C GLY A 106 9.93 16.27 18.32
N ALA A 107 11.07 16.42 19.01
CA ALA A 107 12.11 17.39 18.68
C ALA A 107 13.15 16.87 17.67
N THR A 108 13.42 15.57 17.63
CA THR A 108 14.54 14.98 16.87
C THR A 108 14.26 13.61 16.24
N GLY A 109 13.36 12.80 16.80
CA GLY A 109 12.99 11.49 16.26
C GLY A 109 11.63 11.48 15.53
N ILE A 110 11.05 10.30 15.37
CA ILE A 110 9.65 10.16 14.92
C ILE A 110 8.73 10.61 16.07
N PRO A 111 7.87 11.64 15.88
CA PRO A 111 7.03 12.13 16.96
C PRO A 111 6.00 11.08 17.42
N VAL A 112 5.62 11.13 18.70
CA VAL A 112 4.59 10.25 19.28
C VAL A 112 3.38 11.09 19.67
N ALA A 113 2.30 10.96 18.91
CA ALA A 113 1.08 11.72 19.16
C ALA A 113 0.21 11.01 20.20
N VAL A 114 0.09 11.64 21.37
CA VAL A 114 -0.80 11.17 22.47
C VAL A 114 -2.12 11.96 22.54
N GLY A 115 -2.18 13.11 21.86
CA GLY A 115 -3.38 13.95 21.79
C GLY A 115 -3.78 14.62 23.10
N THR A 116 -4.96 15.22 23.08
CA THR A 116 -5.64 15.78 24.26
C THR A 116 -6.98 15.09 24.46
N LYS A 117 -7.49 15.01 25.69
CA LYS A 117 -8.82 14.42 25.94
C LYS A 117 -9.91 15.49 25.83
N ASP A 118 -10.86 15.27 24.93
CA ASP A 118 -12.07 16.07 24.83
C ASP A 118 -12.89 15.96 26.14
N PRO A 119 -13.22 17.07 26.82
CA PRO A 119 -13.94 17.05 28.09
C PRO A 119 -15.46 16.76 27.95
N VAL A 120 -16.01 16.82 26.74
CA VAL A 120 -17.44 16.58 26.43
C VAL A 120 -17.65 15.18 25.86
N THR A 121 -16.87 14.78 24.84
CA THR A 121 -17.01 13.46 24.21
C THR A 121 -16.18 12.38 24.89
N GLY A 122 -15.10 12.77 25.60
CA GLY A 122 -14.14 11.83 26.17
C GLY A 122 -13.13 11.26 25.17
N ASN A 123 -13.25 11.60 23.88
CA ASN A 123 -12.35 11.13 22.82
C ASN A 123 -10.92 11.65 23.01
N GLN A 124 -9.95 10.90 22.49
CA GLN A 124 -8.59 11.40 22.26
C GLN A 124 -8.60 12.25 20.97
N VAL A 125 -8.22 13.53 21.03
CA VAL A 125 -8.21 14.44 19.88
C VAL A 125 -6.77 14.78 19.49
N ILE A 126 -6.46 14.62 18.21
CA ILE A 126 -5.13 14.87 17.62
C ILE A 126 -5.30 15.71 16.35
N ASP A 127 -4.62 16.87 16.30
CA ASP A 127 -4.49 17.66 15.08
C ASP A 127 -3.28 17.20 14.26
N VAL A 128 -3.43 17.04 12.94
CA VAL A 128 -2.34 16.62 12.04
C VAL A 128 -2.37 17.41 10.73
N SER A 129 -1.32 18.15 10.41
CA SER A 129 -1.15 18.88 9.16
C SER A 129 -0.33 18.12 8.12
N ILE A 130 -0.80 18.12 6.87
CA ILE A 130 -0.12 17.54 5.70
C ILE A 130 0.77 18.62 5.09
N CYS A 131 2.09 18.53 5.28
CA CYS A 131 3.01 19.66 5.13
C CYS A 131 4.16 19.39 4.14
N GLU A 132 4.54 20.40 3.36
CA GLU A 132 5.83 20.43 2.66
C GLU A 132 6.90 21.14 3.53
N TYR A 133 8.05 20.50 3.72
CA TYR A 133 9.17 21.01 4.51
C TYR A 133 10.50 20.35 4.08
N GLN A 134 11.61 20.69 4.74
CA GLN A 134 12.90 20.05 4.50
C GLN A 134 13.31 19.16 5.67
N THR A 135 13.98 18.03 5.41
CA THR A 135 14.72 17.26 6.42
C THR A 135 16.04 16.72 5.85
N ASN A 136 16.95 16.31 6.72
CA ASN A 136 18.17 15.60 6.34
C ASN A 136 17.87 14.10 6.17
N VAL A 137 17.43 13.71 4.97
CA VAL A 137 17.27 12.29 4.55
C VAL A 137 18.65 11.68 4.22
N LEU A 138 19.44 12.44 3.47
CA LEU A 138 20.78 12.08 3.00
C LEU A 138 21.86 12.48 4.04
N PRO A 139 22.88 11.64 4.26
CA PRO A 139 23.88 11.85 5.31
C PRO A 139 24.96 12.89 4.94
N PRO A 140 25.71 13.39 5.94
CA PRO A 140 26.86 14.25 5.70
C PRO A 140 27.91 13.66 4.76
N GLY A 141 28.40 14.50 3.84
CA GLY A 141 29.38 14.10 2.82
C GLY A 141 28.78 13.41 1.59
N THR A 142 27.45 13.40 1.44
CA THR A 142 26.81 13.05 0.16
C THR A 142 27.22 14.07 -0.91
N PRO A 143 27.73 13.65 -2.09
CA PRO A 143 28.26 14.57 -3.10
C PRO A 143 27.14 15.20 -3.95
N VAL A 144 26.47 16.19 -3.38
CA VAL A 144 25.49 17.05 -4.06
C VAL A 144 26.13 18.35 -4.56
N VAL A 145 25.46 19.03 -5.49
CA VAL A 145 25.81 20.39 -5.92
C VAL A 145 25.78 21.31 -4.70
N GLY A 146 26.90 22.03 -4.46
CA GLY A 146 27.04 22.92 -3.30
C GLY A 146 27.27 22.22 -1.95
N ALA A 147 27.59 20.91 -1.93
CA ALA A 147 27.83 20.18 -0.68
C ALA A 147 28.93 20.81 0.20
N VAL A 148 28.60 21.07 1.47
CA VAL A 148 29.53 21.57 2.49
C VAL A 148 30.08 20.39 3.30
N ALA A 149 31.39 20.36 3.52
CA ALA A 149 32.05 19.27 4.24
C ALA A 149 31.52 19.14 5.68
N GLY A 150 31.10 17.93 6.06
CA GLY A 150 30.53 17.63 7.39
C GLY A 150 29.05 17.99 7.58
N VAL A 151 28.42 18.66 6.60
CA VAL A 151 27.00 19.04 6.66
C VAL A 151 26.15 18.02 5.88
N ALA A 152 24.98 17.67 6.40
CA ALA A 152 23.97 16.90 5.67
C ALA A 152 23.17 17.82 4.72
N PRO A 153 22.95 17.44 3.46
CA PRO A 153 22.11 18.24 2.57
C PRO A 153 20.64 18.20 3.02
N ALA A 154 19.91 19.28 2.74
CA ALA A 154 18.49 19.38 3.00
C ALA A 154 17.69 18.81 1.81
N THR A 155 16.77 17.89 2.08
CA THR A 155 15.87 17.27 1.11
C THR A 155 14.46 17.78 1.35
N TRP A 156 13.82 18.35 0.32
CA TRP A 156 12.39 18.64 0.35
C TRP A 156 11.58 17.35 0.37
N VAL A 157 10.59 17.32 1.26
CA VAL A 157 9.73 16.19 1.59
C VAL A 157 8.31 16.69 1.86
N TRP A 158 7.33 15.81 1.73
CA TRP A 158 6.04 15.97 2.37
C TRP A 158 5.97 15.06 3.60
N GLY A 159 5.15 15.42 4.58
CA GLY A 159 4.97 14.62 5.78
C GLY A 159 3.85 15.14 6.67
N TYR A 160 3.33 14.25 7.50
CA TYR A 160 2.35 14.59 8.53
C TYR A 160 3.05 15.23 9.72
N GLN A 161 2.60 16.40 10.16
CA GLN A 161 3.11 17.09 11.35
C GLN A 161 1.99 17.23 12.38
N GLU A 162 2.26 16.95 13.65
CA GLU A 162 1.31 17.20 14.74
C GLU A 162 1.02 18.71 14.89
N GLY A 163 -0.26 19.06 15.06
CA GLY A 163 -0.78 20.43 15.09
C GLY A 163 -1.54 20.85 13.82
N ALA A 164 -2.38 21.88 13.93
CA ALA A 164 -3.24 22.41 12.85
C ALA A 164 -2.53 23.34 11.84
N ALA A 165 -1.21 23.53 11.98
CA ALA A 165 -0.37 24.32 11.09
C ALA A 165 1.01 23.67 10.90
N CYS A 166 1.65 23.92 9.75
CA CYS A 166 2.99 23.42 9.44
C CYS A 166 4.09 24.23 10.11
N THR A 167 5.12 23.54 10.60
CA THR A 167 6.41 24.15 10.97
C THR A 167 7.30 24.23 9.72
N PRO A 168 7.62 25.43 9.22
CA PRO A 168 8.39 25.60 7.98
C PRO A 168 9.90 25.39 8.18
N GLY A 169 10.63 25.27 7.07
CA GLY A 169 12.10 25.19 7.07
C GLY A 169 12.66 23.79 7.29
N LEU A 170 13.94 23.73 7.68
CA LEU A 170 14.66 22.47 7.94
C LEU A 170 14.28 21.90 9.31
N GLN A 171 13.58 20.76 9.29
CA GLN A 171 13.26 19.96 10.45
C GLN A 171 14.38 18.92 10.69
N PRO A 172 14.87 18.71 11.92
CA PRO A 172 15.90 17.70 12.21
C PRO A 172 15.34 16.27 12.18
N ARG A 173 14.06 16.12 12.57
CA ARG A 173 13.31 14.85 12.61
C ARG A 173 13.09 14.22 11.24
N SER A 174 12.72 12.94 11.24
CA SER A 174 12.21 12.21 10.09
C SER A 174 11.06 12.96 9.37
N TYR A 175 10.84 12.65 8.08
CA TYR A 175 9.65 13.10 7.36
C TYR A 175 8.40 12.30 7.71
N LEU A 176 8.58 11.12 8.31
CA LEU A 176 7.47 10.24 8.69
C LEU A 176 6.58 10.91 9.72
N GLY A 177 5.28 10.69 9.56
CA GLY A 177 4.24 11.19 10.44
C GLY A 177 4.35 10.69 11.87
N PRO A 178 3.60 11.30 12.80
CA PRO A 178 3.56 10.84 14.17
C PRO A 178 3.08 9.38 14.26
N VAL A 179 3.58 8.67 15.26
CA VAL A 179 2.97 7.43 15.71
C VAL A 179 1.91 7.80 16.75
N VAL A 180 0.64 7.67 16.36
CA VAL A 180 -0.48 7.77 17.27
C VAL A 180 -0.49 6.56 18.20
N LEU A 181 -0.66 6.80 19.50
CA LEU A 181 -0.89 5.73 20.48
C LEU A 181 -2.36 5.74 20.88
N ALA A 182 -3.12 4.77 20.37
CA ALA A 182 -4.52 4.57 20.64
C ALA A 182 -4.74 3.48 21.71
N ASN A 183 -5.85 3.58 22.43
CA ASN A 183 -6.32 2.55 23.36
C ASN A 183 -7.55 1.86 22.78
N ARG A 184 -7.59 0.52 22.86
CA ARG A 184 -8.73 -0.30 22.46
C ARG A 184 -10.00 0.19 23.16
N HIS A 185 -11.10 0.27 22.40
CA HIS A 185 -12.41 0.80 22.81
C HIS A 185 -12.42 2.26 23.32
N THR A 186 -11.35 3.03 23.09
CA THR A 186 -11.30 4.49 23.35
C THR A 186 -11.24 5.21 22.01
N PRO A 187 -12.30 5.89 21.54
CA PRO A 187 -12.29 6.52 20.23
C PRO A 187 -11.27 7.65 20.10
N THR A 188 -10.59 7.70 18.96
CA THR A 188 -9.61 8.74 18.61
C THR A 188 -10.14 9.59 17.46
N GLN A 189 -10.26 10.89 17.67
CA GLN A 189 -10.59 11.87 16.64
C GLN A 189 -9.30 12.46 16.05
N MET A 190 -9.10 12.23 14.76
CA MET A 190 -8.02 12.82 13.97
C MET A 190 -8.57 14.01 13.18
N ASN A 191 -8.05 15.21 13.43
CA ASN A 191 -8.32 16.39 12.62
C ASN A 191 -7.18 16.51 11.57
N TYR A 192 -7.42 16.08 10.34
CA TYR A 192 -6.42 16.15 9.27
C TYR A 192 -6.55 17.48 8.51
N TYR A 193 -5.45 18.21 8.36
CA TYR A 193 -5.40 19.50 7.67
C TYR A 193 -4.48 19.42 6.44
N ASN A 194 -5.04 19.41 5.24
CA ASN A 194 -4.26 19.60 4.03
C ASN A 194 -3.66 21.02 4.03
N ARG A 195 -2.33 21.08 4.05
CA ARG A 195 -1.52 22.30 4.01
C ARG A 195 -0.45 22.20 2.91
N LEU A 196 -0.61 21.30 1.93
CA LEU A 196 0.29 21.17 0.79
C LEU A 196 0.16 22.36 -0.18
N PRO A 197 1.26 22.79 -0.83
CA PRO A 197 1.22 23.87 -1.83
C PRO A 197 0.47 23.47 -3.12
N GLY A 198 0.26 24.43 -4.02
CA GLY A 198 -0.10 24.13 -5.41
C GLY A 198 1.07 23.46 -6.12
N ALA A 199 0.80 22.45 -6.96
CA ALA A 199 1.85 21.62 -7.57
C ALA A 199 2.84 22.40 -8.47
N ASN A 200 2.41 23.56 -8.99
CA ASN A 200 3.26 24.50 -9.73
C ASN A 200 4.33 25.20 -8.86
N VAL A 201 4.09 25.33 -7.55
CA VAL A 201 5.01 25.98 -6.58
C VAL A 201 5.54 25.03 -5.50
N ALA A 202 5.08 23.77 -5.48
CA ALA A 202 5.64 22.70 -4.67
C ALA A 202 7.14 22.50 -4.94
N ASN A 203 7.92 22.20 -3.91
CA ASN A 203 9.34 21.90 -4.02
C ASN A 203 9.60 20.42 -4.30
N VAL A 204 8.75 19.52 -3.80
CA VAL A 204 8.79 18.09 -4.18
C VAL A 204 8.25 17.94 -5.60
N LYS A 205 9.13 17.61 -6.56
CA LYS A 205 8.81 17.63 -7.99
C LYS A 205 8.10 16.39 -8.54
N ALA A 206 8.10 15.28 -7.79
CA ALA A 206 7.45 14.03 -8.20
C ALA A 206 5.99 14.24 -8.66
N TYR A 207 5.19 14.99 -7.90
CA TYR A 207 3.82 15.34 -8.30
C TYR A 207 3.82 16.26 -9.54
N THR A 208 4.62 17.32 -9.56
CA THR A 208 4.66 18.28 -10.68
C THR A 208 5.04 17.65 -12.03
N THR A 209 5.85 16.58 -12.03
CA THR A 209 6.42 15.98 -13.25
C THR A 209 5.93 14.57 -13.61
N SER A 210 5.37 13.82 -12.66
CA SER A 210 5.07 12.39 -12.82
C SER A 210 3.64 11.98 -12.46
N THR A 211 2.75 12.94 -12.15
CA THR A 211 1.30 12.74 -12.24
C THR A 211 0.95 12.47 -13.70
N ASP A 212 0.32 11.33 -13.99
CA ASP A 212 -0.16 11.08 -15.35
C ASP A 212 -1.48 11.81 -15.56
N GLN A 213 -1.52 12.66 -16.59
CA GLN A 213 -2.66 13.50 -16.92
C GLN A 213 -3.57 12.87 -18.00
N THR A 214 -3.28 11.64 -18.44
CA THR A 214 -4.23 10.83 -19.22
C THR A 214 -5.30 10.21 -18.32
N LEU A 215 -4.97 9.98 -17.04
CA LEU A 215 -5.89 9.44 -16.03
C LEU A 215 -6.76 10.57 -15.46
N ILE A 216 -8.07 10.53 -15.75
CA ILE A 216 -8.99 11.66 -15.52
C ILE A 216 -9.13 12.07 -14.05
N TRP A 217 -8.93 11.13 -13.11
CA TRP A 217 -8.94 11.35 -11.66
C TRP A 217 -7.64 11.94 -11.10
N GLY A 218 -6.51 11.78 -11.79
CA GLY A 218 -5.22 12.36 -11.38
C GLY A 218 -5.17 13.89 -11.47
N ASP A 219 -6.11 14.51 -12.19
CA ASP A 219 -6.28 15.95 -12.30
C ASP A 219 -7.63 16.43 -11.71
N PRO A 220 -7.66 16.90 -10.45
CA PRO A 220 -8.82 17.57 -9.84
C PRO A 220 -9.41 18.78 -10.60
N LEU A 221 -8.76 19.29 -11.66
CA LEU A 221 -9.34 20.32 -12.54
C LEU A 221 -10.26 19.74 -13.62
N SER A 222 -10.15 18.45 -13.97
CA SER A 222 -11.09 17.77 -14.89
C SER A 222 -12.52 17.80 -14.33
N LEU A 223 -12.63 17.73 -12.99
CA LEU A 223 -13.84 17.73 -12.20
C LEU A 223 -14.42 19.14 -11.96
N ASN A 224 -13.77 20.21 -12.44
CA ASN A 224 -14.09 21.59 -12.05
C ASN A 224 -15.27 22.21 -12.83
N THR A 225 -16.35 21.44 -12.99
CA THR A 225 -17.71 21.96 -13.23
C THR A 225 -18.50 21.76 -11.93
N ALA A 226 -18.43 22.77 -11.06
CA ALA A 226 -18.85 22.66 -9.65
C ALA A 226 -20.26 22.08 -9.45
N PRO A 227 -20.45 21.18 -8.46
CA PRO A 227 -21.78 20.70 -8.09
C PRO A 227 -22.64 21.86 -7.53
N PRO A 228 -23.98 21.81 -7.71
CA PRO A 228 -24.88 22.78 -7.10
C PRO A 228 -24.83 22.69 -5.56
N PRO A 229 -25.09 23.80 -4.84
CA PRO A 229 -24.92 23.85 -3.39
C PRO A 229 -25.90 22.92 -2.66
N ILE A 230 -25.34 21.94 -1.93
CA ILE A 230 -26.09 21.00 -1.08
C ILE A 230 -26.68 21.78 0.10
N ASN A 231 -28.01 21.86 0.19
CA ASN A 231 -28.69 22.59 1.26
C ASN A 231 -29.07 21.63 2.41
N PHE A 232 -28.29 21.67 3.49
CA PHE A 232 -28.37 20.74 4.63
C PHE A 232 -29.66 20.85 5.51
N ASN A 233 -30.63 21.69 5.13
CA ASN A 233 -31.87 21.92 5.89
C ASN A 233 -33.07 21.08 5.40
N VAL A 234 -32.89 19.76 5.23
CA VAL A 234 -33.99 18.82 4.89
C VAL A 234 -34.19 17.81 6.03
N PRO A 235 -35.36 17.75 6.69
CA PRO A 235 -35.65 16.75 7.71
C PRO A 235 -35.67 15.33 7.13
N VAL A 236 -35.12 14.37 7.88
CA VAL A 236 -35.11 12.94 7.51
C VAL A 236 -36.56 12.41 7.46
N GLY A 237 -37.06 12.11 6.26
CA GLY A 237 -38.39 11.49 6.07
C GLY A 237 -39.07 11.71 4.72
N THR A 238 -38.63 12.65 3.89
CA THR A 238 -39.25 12.93 2.57
C THR A 238 -38.36 12.50 1.40
N ALA A 239 -38.88 11.66 0.50
CA ALA A 239 -38.21 11.35 -0.76
C ALA A 239 -38.16 12.60 -1.66
N LEU A 240 -36.95 12.99 -2.10
CA LEU A 240 -36.71 14.20 -2.88
C LEU A 240 -36.98 13.95 -4.39
N PRO A 241 -37.85 14.74 -5.05
CA PRO A 241 -38.12 14.56 -6.49
C PRO A 241 -37.02 15.06 -7.43
N GLU A 242 -36.02 15.80 -6.93
CA GLU A 242 -35.19 16.70 -7.75
C GLU A 242 -33.98 16.05 -8.45
N LEU A 243 -33.71 14.76 -8.21
CA LEU A 243 -32.67 13.99 -8.93
C LEU A 243 -33.03 13.68 -10.40
N ASN A 244 -34.22 14.05 -10.87
CA ASN A 244 -34.79 13.50 -12.10
C ASN A 244 -34.45 14.25 -13.40
N LEU A 245 -33.81 15.43 -13.35
CA LEU A 245 -33.60 16.25 -14.56
C LEU A 245 -32.56 15.66 -15.53
N CYS A 246 -31.43 15.15 -15.03
CA CYS A 246 -30.43 14.46 -15.85
C CYS A 246 -30.96 13.13 -16.41
N TRP A 247 -31.77 12.40 -15.63
CA TRP A 247 -32.33 11.12 -16.04
C TRP A 247 -33.40 11.29 -17.13
N GLN A 248 -34.30 12.26 -16.99
CA GLN A 248 -35.28 12.60 -18.04
C GLN A 248 -34.60 13.08 -19.34
N ALA A 249 -33.51 13.84 -19.25
CA ALA A 249 -32.75 14.28 -20.42
C ALA A 249 -32.15 13.10 -21.20
N ALA A 250 -31.64 12.07 -20.53
CA ALA A 250 -31.10 10.87 -21.17
C ALA A 250 -32.18 9.99 -21.82
N GLN A 251 -33.40 9.97 -21.27
CA GLN A 251 -34.54 9.23 -21.86
C GLN A 251 -35.15 9.94 -23.08
N ALA A 252 -34.99 11.26 -23.21
CA ALA A 252 -35.57 12.09 -24.28
C ALA A 252 -34.78 12.04 -25.61
N PHE A 253 -34.20 10.90 -25.97
CA PHE A 253 -33.25 10.76 -27.10
C PHE A 253 -33.95 10.78 -28.47
N VAL A 254 -34.38 11.95 -28.92
CA VAL A 254 -34.96 12.16 -30.26
C VAL A 254 -33.85 12.20 -31.33
N PRO A 255 -33.94 11.41 -32.41
CA PRO A 255 -32.95 11.45 -33.49
C PRO A 255 -32.92 12.81 -34.19
N GLY A 256 -31.85 13.59 -34.01
CA GLY A 256 -31.62 14.83 -34.77
C GLY A 256 -30.84 15.96 -34.09
N VAL A 257 -30.59 15.90 -32.78
CA VAL A 257 -29.84 16.96 -32.06
C VAL A 257 -28.41 16.48 -31.78
N SER A 258 -27.41 17.25 -32.21
CA SER A 258 -26.00 16.81 -32.27
C SER A 258 -25.10 17.29 -31.14
N VAL A 259 -25.65 17.79 -30.01
CA VAL A 259 -24.87 18.31 -28.88
C VAL A 259 -25.59 18.04 -27.56
N MET A 260 -24.91 17.43 -26.59
CA MET A 260 -25.35 17.39 -25.19
C MET A 260 -24.88 18.65 -24.44
N PRO A 261 -25.62 19.11 -23.42
CA PRO A 261 -25.13 20.15 -22.51
C PRO A 261 -23.94 19.64 -21.69
N ALA A 262 -22.88 20.43 -21.63
CA ALA A 262 -21.59 20.07 -21.03
C ALA A 262 -21.61 19.43 -19.62
N PRO A 263 -22.41 19.89 -18.63
CA PRO A 263 -22.32 19.35 -17.26
C PRO A 263 -22.77 17.89 -17.10
N CYS A 264 -23.26 17.21 -18.16
CA CYS A 264 -23.59 15.79 -18.13
C CYS A 264 -22.45 14.87 -18.59
N LEU A 265 -21.38 15.40 -19.19
CA LEU A 265 -20.29 14.59 -19.77
C LEU A 265 -19.22 14.17 -18.76
N ASN A 266 -18.99 14.98 -17.72
CA ASN A 266 -17.83 14.82 -16.83
C ASN A 266 -18.01 13.75 -15.72
N ASN A 267 -19.22 13.24 -15.51
CA ASN A 267 -19.55 12.32 -14.40
C ASN A 267 -19.51 10.83 -14.78
N TYR A 268 -19.23 10.46 -16.04
CA TYR A 268 -19.50 9.11 -16.56
C TYR A 268 -18.36 8.49 -17.39
N GLY A 269 -17.09 8.76 -17.03
CA GLY A 269 -15.93 7.97 -17.49
C GLY A 269 -15.72 7.86 -19.02
N PHE A 270 -16.31 8.75 -19.82
CA PHE A 270 -16.39 8.55 -21.27
C PHE A 270 -15.06 8.82 -21.98
N LEU A 271 -14.33 7.74 -22.28
CA LEU A 271 -13.18 7.76 -23.20
C LEU A 271 -13.61 8.28 -24.58
N GLY A 272 -13.30 9.55 -24.83
CA GLY A 272 -13.78 10.33 -25.98
C GLY A 272 -12.72 11.26 -26.56
N LEU A 273 -11.48 10.77 -26.73
CA LEU A 273 -10.38 11.42 -27.48
C LEU A 273 -10.34 12.95 -27.33
N GLN A 274 -9.96 13.46 -26.15
CA GLN A 274 -9.59 14.87 -26.05
C GLN A 274 -8.33 15.12 -26.89
N ALA A 275 -8.50 15.68 -28.08
CA ALA A 275 -7.43 16.11 -28.98
C ALA A 275 -6.72 17.40 -28.49
N VAL A 276 -6.72 17.61 -27.17
CA VAL A 276 -5.99 18.67 -26.46
C VAL A 276 -4.81 17.99 -25.77
N PRO A 277 -3.56 18.30 -26.11
CA PRO A 277 -2.43 17.77 -25.36
C PRO A 277 -2.55 18.20 -23.89
N PRO A 278 -2.45 17.29 -22.91
CA PRO A 278 -2.49 17.66 -21.51
C PRO A 278 -1.37 18.67 -21.19
N PRO A 279 -1.60 19.65 -20.31
CA PRO A 279 -0.62 20.69 -20.02
C PRO A 279 0.67 20.07 -19.46
N ALA A 280 1.83 20.63 -19.80
CA ALA A 280 3.13 20.02 -19.47
C ALA A 280 3.49 19.96 -17.96
N SER A 281 2.58 20.37 -17.07
CA SER A 281 2.65 20.23 -15.61
C SER A 281 1.27 20.51 -14.99
N TYR A 282 0.80 19.67 -14.05
CA TYR A 282 -0.37 19.97 -13.22
C TYR A 282 -0.14 21.22 -12.34
N GLY A 283 -1.15 22.10 -12.25
CA GLY A 283 -0.99 23.47 -11.73
C GLY A 283 -1.86 23.83 -10.52
N SER A 284 -2.64 22.89 -9.99
CA SER A 284 -3.67 23.12 -8.96
C SER A 284 -3.19 22.70 -7.55
N PRO A 285 -3.91 23.07 -6.46
CA PRO A 285 -3.70 22.50 -5.13
C PRO A 285 -3.57 20.96 -5.15
N VAL A 286 -2.63 20.44 -4.37
CA VAL A 286 -2.45 18.98 -4.24
C VAL A 286 -3.59 18.40 -3.40
N PRO A 287 -4.35 17.40 -3.90
CA PRO A 287 -5.32 16.64 -3.12
C PRO A 287 -4.59 15.65 -2.19
N ALA A 288 -5.27 15.25 -1.11
CA ALA A 288 -4.82 14.19 -0.22
C ALA A 288 -6.03 13.43 0.32
N SER A 289 -5.92 12.12 0.53
CA SER A 289 -6.91 11.27 1.21
C SER A 289 -6.18 10.39 2.19
N VAL A 290 -6.57 10.35 3.47
CA VAL A 290 -5.80 9.64 4.50
C VAL A 290 -6.46 8.32 4.86
N HIS A 291 -5.94 7.21 4.32
CA HIS A 291 -6.40 5.87 4.67
C HIS A 291 -5.75 5.38 5.97
N ILE A 292 -6.51 4.71 6.83
CA ILE A 292 -6.03 3.99 8.03
C ILE A 292 -5.86 2.50 7.73
N HIS A 293 -4.74 2.14 7.13
CA HIS A 293 -4.40 0.79 6.71
C HIS A 293 -4.45 -0.22 7.86
N GLY A 294 -5.39 -1.15 7.74
CA GLY A 294 -5.71 -2.17 8.73
C GLY A 294 -6.76 -1.76 9.77
N GLY A 295 -7.41 -0.59 9.66
CA GLY A 295 -8.43 -0.16 10.60
C GLY A 295 -9.79 -0.87 10.45
N GLU A 296 -10.34 -1.39 11.55
CA GLU A 296 -11.78 -1.68 11.64
C GLU A 296 -12.54 -0.37 11.86
N VAL A 297 -12.83 0.34 10.77
CA VAL A 297 -13.45 1.67 10.79
C VAL A 297 -14.62 1.77 9.79
N PRO A 298 -15.58 2.69 9.99
CA PRO A 298 -16.60 2.96 8.98
C PRO A 298 -15.98 3.50 7.69
N SER A 299 -16.41 2.98 6.54
CA SER A 299 -16.10 3.43 5.16
C SER A 299 -15.95 4.94 4.97
N VAL A 300 -16.85 5.76 5.52
CA VAL A 300 -16.80 7.23 5.42
C VAL A 300 -15.60 7.87 6.13
N VAL A 301 -14.91 7.15 7.01
CA VAL A 301 -13.65 7.56 7.65
C VAL A 301 -12.51 6.58 7.38
N ASP A 302 -12.73 5.58 6.51
CA ASP A 302 -11.70 4.63 6.06
C ASP A 302 -10.64 5.32 5.20
N GLY A 303 -11.00 6.42 4.52
CA GLY A 303 -10.08 7.20 3.70
C GLY A 303 -9.85 6.63 2.30
N GLY A 304 -10.81 5.87 1.76
CA GLY A 304 -10.76 5.30 0.42
C GLY A 304 -10.60 6.34 -0.71
N PRO A 305 -10.35 5.89 -1.97
CA PRO A 305 -9.67 6.69 -2.99
C PRO A 305 -10.35 8.01 -3.38
N ASP A 306 -11.68 8.05 -3.29
CA ASP A 306 -12.52 9.21 -3.62
C ASP A 306 -12.72 10.21 -2.46
N SER A 307 -12.17 9.92 -1.27
CA SER A 307 -12.37 10.71 -0.04
C SER A 307 -11.46 11.95 0.05
N TRP A 308 -10.74 12.27 -1.02
CA TRP A 308 -9.68 13.28 -1.02
C TRP A 308 -10.19 14.72 -0.82
N TRP A 309 -9.33 15.59 -0.30
CA TRP A 309 -9.57 17.03 -0.27
C TRP A 309 -8.29 17.85 -0.48
N THR A 310 -8.47 19.08 -0.96
CA THR A 310 -7.40 20.05 -1.19
C THR A 310 -7.33 21.09 -0.07
N ARG A 311 -6.19 21.79 0.05
CA ARG A 311 -6.04 22.96 0.93
C ARG A 311 -7.13 24.04 0.72
N ASN A 312 -7.66 24.17 -0.50
CA ASN A 312 -8.54 25.26 -0.91
C ASN A 312 -10.04 24.90 -0.92
N GLY A 313 -10.42 23.71 -0.45
CA GLY A 313 -11.83 23.30 -0.35
C GLY A 313 -12.49 22.78 -1.63
N VAL A 314 -11.70 22.38 -2.62
CA VAL A 314 -12.12 21.36 -3.60
C VAL A 314 -11.92 19.99 -2.95
N PHE A 315 -12.90 19.10 -3.08
CA PHE A 315 -12.93 17.76 -2.48
C PHE A 315 -13.56 16.73 -3.42
N GLY A 316 -13.17 15.47 -3.25
CA GLY A 316 -13.68 14.32 -3.99
C GLY A 316 -15.07 13.90 -3.54
N HIS A 317 -15.75 13.14 -4.39
CA HIS A 317 -17.15 12.78 -4.15
C HIS A 317 -17.35 11.82 -2.95
N GLY A 318 -16.29 11.19 -2.46
CA GLY A 318 -16.25 10.37 -1.24
C GLY A 318 -15.90 11.13 0.04
N TYR A 319 -15.65 12.44 -0.03
CA TYR A 319 -15.19 13.23 1.12
C TYR A 319 -16.20 13.25 2.27
N TYR A 320 -15.68 13.12 3.49
CA TYR A 320 -16.44 13.23 4.73
C TYR A 320 -15.67 14.02 5.80
N SER A 321 -16.42 14.60 6.73
CA SER A 321 -15.91 15.11 8.00
C SER A 321 -16.96 14.93 9.08
N LYS A 322 -16.52 14.74 10.32
CA LYS A 322 -17.33 14.33 11.46
C LYS A 322 -18.68 15.06 11.57
N GLY A 323 -19.77 14.31 11.52
CA GLY A 323 -21.12 14.86 11.54
C GLY A 323 -21.64 15.39 10.19
N GLY A 324 -20.96 15.10 9.07
CA GLY A 324 -21.33 15.57 7.73
C GLY A 324 -20.95 17.03 7.45
N THR A 325 -19.96 17.59 8.16
CA THR A 325 -19.54 18.98 8.04
C THR A 325 -18.70 19.24 6.78
N ASN A 326 -18.86 20.42 6.16
CA ASN A 326 -17.98 20.86 5.07
C ASN A 326 -16.72 21.57 5.61
N ASP A 327 -15.88 20.80 6.32
CA ASP A 327 -14.56 21.25 6.80
C ASP A 327 -13.54 21.45 5.65
N ALA A 328 -13.81 20.95 4.44
CA ALA A 328 -12.92 21.05 3.30
C ALA A 328 -12.58 22.51 2.98
N THR A 329 -13.52 23.44 3.21
CA THR A 329 -13.31 24.90 3.09
C THR A 329 -12.17 25.45 3.97
N ALA A 330 -11.83 24.78 5.08
CA ALA A 330 -10.67 25.06 5.93
C ALA A 330 -9.44 24.19 5.57
N GLY A 331 -9.49 23.47 4.45
CA GLY A 331 -8.54 22.46 4.02
C GLY A 331 -8.51 21.25 4.93
N LYS A 332 -9.64 20.83 5.51
CA LYS A 332 -9.68 19.92 6.67
C LYS A 332 -10.65 18.73 6.47
N ALA A 333 -10.32 17.60 7.08
CA ALA A 333 -11.24 16.49 7.36
C ALA A 333 -11.17 16.13 8.86
N VAL A 334 -12.25 15.61 9.43
CA VAL A 334 -12.28 15.06 10.80
C VAL A 334 -12.77 13.63 10.74
N TYR A 335 -11.90 12.69 11.09
CA TYR A 335 -12.21 11.27 11.18
C TYR A 335 -12.24 10.85 12.65
N VAL A 336 -13.17 9.98 13.05
CA VAL A 336 -13.19 9.39 14.39
C VAL A 336 -13.12 7.88 14.28
N TYR A 337 -12.03 7.32 14.77
CA TYR A 337 -11.78 5.88 14.74
C TYR A 337 -12.29 5.22 16.02
N PRO A 338 -13.12 4.16 15.94
CA PRO A 338 -13.70 3.51 17.12
C PRO A 338 -12.72 2.65 17.92
N ASN A 339 -11.59 2.25 17.33
CA ASN A 339 -10.54 1.42 17.96
C ASN A 339 -11.08 0.10 18.56
N GLY A 340 -12.03 -0.56 17.88
CA GLY A 340 -12.71 -1.76 18.38
C GLY A 340 -11.93 -3.07 18.24
N GLN A 341 -11.06 -3.18 17.23
CA GLN A 341 -10.22 -4.35 16.92
C GLN A 341 -9.20 -4.70 18.01
N GLU A 342 -8.57 -5.87 17.93
CA GLU A 342 -7.48 -6.25 18.85
C GLU A 342 -6.26 -5.31 18.74
N ALA A 343 -5.34 -5.38 19.71
CA ALA A 343 -4.10 -4.61 19.66
C ALA A 343 -3.25 -4.98 18.43
N ALA A 344 -3.01 -4.00 17.55
CA ALA A 344 -2.39 -4.19 16.24
C ALA A 344 -1.52 -3.00 15.83
N PRO A 345 -0.41 -3.24 15.09
CA PRO A 345 0.44 -2.20 14.52
C PRO A 345 -0.15 -1.72 13.17
N ILE A 346 -1.28 -1.02 13.23
CA ILE A 346 -1.87 -0.37 12.06
C ILE A 346 -1.16 0.97 11.76
N TRP A 347 -1.44 1.56 10.61
CA TRP A 347 -0.74 2.75 10.14
C TRP A 347 -1.66 3.60 9.25
N PHE A 348 -1.24 4.80 8.88
CA PHE A 348 -2.00 5.65 7.96
C PHE A 348 -1.11 6.24 6.87
N HIS A 349 -1.64 6.32 5.66
CA HIS A 349 -0.94 6.85 4.50
C HIS A 349 -1.88 7.61 3.58
N ASP A 350 -1.31 8.35 2.63
CA ASP A 350 -2.13 8.92 1.56
C ASP A 350 -2.64 7.82 0.61
N HIS A 351 -3.87 7.95 0.13
CA HIS A 351 -4.61 6.97 -0.68
C HIS A 351 -5.51 7.72 -1.67
N MET A 352 -4.92 8.55 -2.53
CA MET A 352 -5.63 9.38 -3.52
C MET A 352 -5.45 8.82 -4.94
N LEU A 353 -6.56 8.42 -5.57
CA LEU A 353 -6.56 7.69 -6.84
C LEU A 353 -5.74 8.37 -7.95
N GLY A 354 -4.71 7.69 -8.45
CA GLY A 354 -3.83 8.18 -9.51
C GLY A 354 -2.63 9.00 -9.01
N ALA A 355 -2.51 9.22 -7.69
CA ALA A 355 -1.36 9.85 -7.08
C ALA A 355 -0.90 9.25 -5.74
N THR A 356 -1.46 8.13 -5.25
CA THR A 356 -0.96 7.42 -4.06
C THR A 356 0.55 7.18 -4.18
N ARG A 357 1.01 6.73 -5.37
CA ARG A 357 2.41 6.47 -5.69
C ARG A 357 3.31 7.68 -5.56
N LEU A 358 2.78 8.90 -5.69
CA LEU A 358 3.54 10.15 -5.62
C LEU A 358 3.45 10.77 -4.23
N ASN A 359 2.27 10.73 -3.60
CA ASN A 359 2.00 11.27 -2.28
C ASN A 359 2.72 10.47 -1.17
N VAL A 360 2.65 9.14 -1.22
CA VAL A 360 3.41 8.26 -0.32
C VAL A 360 4.92 8.35 -0.63
N TYR A 361 5.31 8.51 -1.89
CA TYR A 361 6.71 8.71 -2.27
C TYR A 361 7.31 9.99 -1.67
N ALA A 362 6.57 11.10 -1.74
CA ALA A 362 6.93 12.38 -1.15
C ALA A 362 7.09 12.34 0.38
N GLY A 363 6.37 11.43 1.06
CA GLY A 363 6.55 11.08 2.46
C GLY A 363 5.27 10.97 3.31
N LEU A 364 4.08 10.94 2.69
CA LEU A 364 2.80 10.87 3.42
C LEU A 364 2.48 9.47 3.97
N ALA A 365 3.18 9.10 5.05
CA ALA A 365 2.87 7.95 5.90
C ALA A 365 3.13 8.28 7.38
N GLY A 366 2.30 7.75 8.29
CA GLY A 366 2.40 7.86 9.75
C GLY A 366 1.94 6.56 10.43
N GLY A 367 2.19 6.42 11.74
CA GLY A 367 1.88 5.19 12.48
C GLY A 367 0.65 5.30 13.37
N TYR A 368 -0.04 4.19 13.63
CA TYR A 368 -1.21 4.19 14.51
C TYR A 368 -1.25 2.87 15.30
N ILE A 369 -0.66 2.84 16.49
CA ILE A 369 -0.60 1.62 17.30
C ILE A 369 -1.84 1.56 18.18
N ILE A 370 -2.74 0.60 17.90
CA ILE A 370 -3.79 0.25 18.85
C ILE A 370 -3.16 -0.63 19.93
N THR A 371 -3.16 -0.13 21.16
CA THR A 371 -2.80 -0.90 22.35
C THR A 371 -4.05 -1.35 23.08
N GLU A 372 -3.96 -2.48 23.78
CA GLU A 372 -5.00 -2.96 24.69
C GLU A 372 -4.39 -2.97 26.10
N PRO A 373 -4.53 -1.90 26.92
CA PRO A 373 -3.94 -1.84 28.27
C PRO A 373 -4.49 -2.88 29.24
N ALA A 374 -5.66 -3.45 28.95
CA ALA A 374 -6.24 -4.58 29.67
C ALA A 374 -5.72 -5.96 29.18
N SER A 375 -4.85 -5.99 28.16
CA SER A 375 -4.31 -7.23 27.60
C SER A 375 -3.23 -7.79 28.51
N THR A 376 -3.47 -8.99 29.03
CA THR A 376 -2.42 -9.75 29.72
C THR A 376 -1.49 -10.40 28.71
N LEU A 377 -0.55 -9.60 28.23
CA LEU A 377 0.65 -10.09 27.56
C LEU A 377 1.49 -10.93 28.54
N ALA A 378 2.27 -11.86 27.99
CA ALA A 378 3.14 -12.70 28.78
C ALA A 378 4.25 -11.89 29.49
N LYS A 379 4.58 -12.33 30.71
CA LYS A 379 5.46 -11.63 31.64
C LYS A 379 6.79 -11.20 31.00
N GLY A 380 7.00 -9.88 30.92
CA GLY A 380 8.19 -9.25 30.32
C GLY A 380 7.97 -8.68 28.91
N LEU A 381 6.77 -8.84 28.34
CA LEU A 381 6.22 -8.00 27.27
C LEU A 381 5.42 -6.84 27.90
N HIS A 382 5.29 -5.75 27.15
CA HIS A 382 4.46 -4.59 27.48
C HIS A 382 3.84 -4.07 26.17
N PRO A 383 2.61 -3.53 26.11
CA PRO A 383 1.98 -3.18 24.83
C PRO A 383 2.86 -2.34 23.90
N LEU A 384 3.56 -1.35 24.46
CA LEU A 384 4.46 -0.43 23.75
C LEU A 384 5.94 -0.86 23.62
N GLY A 385 6.34 -2.07 24.04
CA GLY A 385 7.77 -2.44 24.02
C GLY A 385 8.14 -3.76 24.71
N LEU A 386 9.28 -3.75 25.40
CA LEU A 386 9.76 -4.82 26.30
C LEU A 386 9.90 -4.31 27.74
N ALA A 387 9.87 -5.22 28.71
CA ALA A 387 9.78 -4.90 30.13
C ALA A 387 10.56 -5.89 31.03
N ASP A 388 11.31 -5.40 32.03
CA ASP A 388 11.91 -6.25 33.08
C ASP A 388 10.83 -7.07 33.82
N ALA A 389 10.84 -8.38 33.66
CA ALA A 389 9.89 -9.31 34.28
C ALA A 389 9.89 -9.32 35.82
N THR A 390 10.85 -8.68 36.48
CA THR A 390 10.97 -8.61 37.95
C THR A 390 10.52 -7.28 38.56
N TRP A 391 10.08 -6.31 37.74
CA TRP A 391 9.46 -5.09 38.23
C TRP A 391 8.10 -5.38 38.88
N VAL A 392 7.74 -4.55 39.86
CA VAL A 392 6.45 -4.55 40.56
C VAL A 392 6.03 -3.08 40.70
N PRO A 393 4.76 -2.72 40.44
CA PRO A 393 4.31 -1.35 40.60
C PRO A 393 4.58 -0.80 42.01
N PRO A 394 5.20 0.39 42.13
CA PRO A 394 5.22 1.16 43.37
C PRO A 394 3.80 1.40 43.92
N VAL A 395 3.67 1.58 45.24
CA VAL A 395 2.36 1.82 45.88
C VAL A 395 1.74 3.10 45.32
N GLY A 396 0.56 2.98 44.71
CA GLY A 396 -0.13 4.08 44.02
C GLY A 396 0.14 4.16 42.50
N GLN A 397 0.92 3.24 41.93
CA GLN A 397 1.14 3.08 40.50
C GLN A 397 0.55 1.76 39.98
N THR A 398 0.35 1.70 38.67
CA THR A 398 -0.10 0.55 37.89
C THR A 398 1.00 0.09 36.91
N GLU A 399 0.78 -1.01 36.19
CA GLU A 399 1.69 -1.42 35.09
C GLU A 399 1.75 -0.40 33.95
N ASN A 400 0.76 0.51 33.82
CA ASN A 400 0.74 1.58 32.81
C ASN A 400 1.62 2.78 33.20
N ASP A 401 1.91 2.99 34.49
CA ASP A 401 2.80 4.05 35.00
C ASP A 401 4.29 3.68 34.88
N ARG A 402 4.55 2.50 34.31
CA ARG A 402 5.87 1.89 34.22
C ARG A 402 6.80 2.68 33.28
N PRO A 403 8.03 3.01 33.71
CA PRO A 403 9.04 3.58 32.82
C PRO A 403 9.29 2.68 31.59
N LEU A 404 9.01 3.21 30.40
CA LEU A 404 9.11 2.50 29.12
C LEU A 404 10.56 2.37 28.67
N ALA A 405 11.31 1.53 29.39
CA ALA A 405 12.77 1.42 29.30
C ALA A 405 13.29 0.99 27.92
N ASP A 406 12.46 0.27 27.14
CA ASP A 406 12.70 -0.10 25.75
C ASP A 406 11.38 -0.07 24.98
N LEU A 407 10.99 1.12 24.49
CA LEU A 407 9.92 1.28 23.50
C LEU A 407 10.18 0.43 22.24
N THR A 408 9.12 -0.07 21.61
CA THR A 408 9.20 -0.71 20.29
C THR A 408 9.87 0.24 19.30
N VAL A 409 10.96 -0.19 18.70
CA VAL A 409 11.70 0.60 17.70
C VAL A 409 11.07 0.35 16.32
N PRO A 410 10.37 1.32 15.72
CA PRO A 410 9.90 1.16 14.35
C PRO A 410 11.10 1.01 13.41
N LEU A 411 10.95 0.18 12.39
CA LEU A 411 11.85 0.01 11.26
C LEU A 411 10.98 0.11 10.00
N ILE A 412 10.62 1.35 9.67
CA ILE A 412 9.82 1.69 8.49
C ILE A 412 10.81 1.75 7.33
N ILE A 413 10.87 0.66 6.57
CA ILE A 413 11.82 0.45 5.47
C ILE A 413 11.17 0.94 4.19
N GLN A 414 11.89 1.78 3.44
CA GLN A 414 11.43 2.36 2.18
C GLN A 414 12.59 2.39 1.18
N ASP A 415 12.31 2.42 -0.12
CA ASP A 415 13.29 2.77 -1.14
C ASP A 415 12.92 4.06 -1.88
N ARG A 416 13.93 4.85 -2.23
CA ARG A 416 13.81 6.13 -2.91
C ARG A 416 14.95 6.32 -3.91
N MET A 417 14.86 7.37 -4.71
CA MET A 417 15.93 7.91 -5.54
C MET A 417 16.10 9.41 -5.25
N PHE A 418 17.31 9.92 -5.49
CA PHE A 418 17.66 11.32 -5.24
C PHE A 418 18.30 11.93 -6.47
N ASP A 419 18.23 13.26 -6.61
CA ASP A 419 18.95 14.01 -7.63
C ASP A 419 20.31 14.52 -7.13
N THR A 420 21.11 15.08 -8.04
CA THR A 420 22.42 15.69 -7.72
C THR A 420 22.33 16.93 -6.84
N ASN A 421 21.13 17.43 -6.53
CA ASN A 421 20.88 18.53 -5.59
C ASN A 421 20.43 18.02 -4.21
N GLY A 422 20.36 16.70 -4.01
CA GLY A 422 19.92 16.05 -2.77
C GLY A 422 18.41 16.01 -2.57
N GLN A 423 17.62 16.31 -3.60
CA GLN A 423 16.16 16.29 -3.56
C GLN A 423 15.63 14.92 -3.94
N LEU A 424 14.39 14.58 -3.53
CA LEU A 424 13.71 13.39 -4.03
C LEU A 424 13.60 13.46 -5.56
N PHE A 425 13.93 12.35 -6.22
CA PHE A 425 13.79 12.16 -7.67
C PHE A 425 12.80 11.03 -7.91
N PHE A 426 11.74 11.26 -8.69
CA PHE A 426 10.87 10.20 -9.21
C PHE A 426 10.99 10.22 -10.74
N PRO A 427 11.10 9.07 -11.44
CA PRO A 427 11.14 9.06 -12.89
C PRO A 427 9.89 9.71 -13.49
N ASN A 428 10.05 10.48 -14.56
CA ASN A 428 8.97 11.20 -15.22
C ASN A 428 8.79 10.77 -16.70
N VAL A 429 9.32 9.59 -17.02
CA VAL A 429 9.22 8.94 -18.33
C VAL A 429 8.97 7.46 -18.06
N GLY A 430 7.80 6.99 -18.46
CA GLY A 430 7.39 5.59 -18.37
C GLY A 430 8.05 4.70 -19.41
N ILE A 431 7.79 3.40 -19.33
CA ILE A 431 8.28 2.42 -20.32
C ILE A 431 7.39 2.33 -21.58
N ASN A 432 6.22 2.96 -21.54
CA ASN A 432 5.16 2.80 -22.52
C ASN A 432 4.80 4.17 -23.17
N PRO A 433 4.87 4.33 -24.50
CA PRO A 433 4.54 5.60 -25.16
C PRO A 433 3.07 6.01 -25.02
N GLU A 434 2.17 5.04 -24.86
CA GLU A 434 0.73 5.28 -24.66
C GLU A 434 0.41 5.72 -23.23
N HIS A 435 1.28 5.44 -22.25
CA HIS A 435 1.13 5.80 -20.83
C HIS A 435 2.42 6.46 -20.30
N PRO A 436 2.77 7.66 -20.82
CA PRO A 436 4.14 8.15 -20.84
C PRO A 436 4.72 8.61 -19.49
N TYR A 437 3.93 8.70 -18.42
CA TYR A 437 4.42 9.06 -17.08
C TYR A 437 4.47 7.87 -16.10
N TRP A 438 3.91 6.71 -16.47
CA TRP A 438 3.77 5.57 -15.57
C TRP A 438 4.98 4.64 -15.57
N VAL A 439 5.44 4.31 -14.36
CA VAL A 439 6.44 3.29 -14.08
C VAL A 439 5.70 2.12 -13.40
N PRO A 440 5.50 0.96 -14.05
CA PRO A 440 4.66 -0.12 -13.50
C PRO A 440 5.05 -0.57 -12.08
N GLU A 441 6.34 -0.72 -11.80
CA GLU A 441 6.84 -0.85 -10.42
C GLU A 441 7.90 0.23 -10.14
N PHE A 442 7.65 1.19 -9.25
CA PHE A 442 8.72 2.06 -8.77
C PHE A 442 9.64 1.28 -7.82
N VAL A 443 10.88 1.08 -8.27
CA VAL A 443 11.90 0.33 -7.54
C VAL A 443 13.17 1.16 -7.34
N GLY A 444 13.14 1.96 -6.27
CA GLY A 444 14.21 2.86 -5.86
C GLY A 444 15.58 2.19 -5.64
N ASN A 445 16.63 3.00 -5.76
CA ASN A 445 18.03 2.55 -5.76
C ASN A 445 18.77 2.77 -4.43
N THR A 446 18.13 3.48 -3.50
CA THR A 446 18.65 3.90 -2.20
C THR A 446 17.67 3.46 -1.10
N ILE A 447 18.15 2.72 -0.10
CA ILE A 447 17.29 2.21 0.99
C ILE A 447 17.31 3.18 2.17
N LEU A 448 16.12 3.48 2.66
CA LEU A 448 15.85 4.27 3.84
C LEU A 448 15.33 3.35 4.95
N VAL A 449 15.64 3.71 6.20
CA VAL A 449 14.88 3.26 7.37
C VAL A 449 14.55 4.48 8.20
N ASN A 450 13.28 4.62 8.59
CA ASN A 450 12.77 5.75 9.37
C ASN A 450 13.09 7.12 8.74
N GLY A 451 13.04 7.21 7.41
CA GLY A 451 13.31 8.44 6.65
C GLY A 451 14.79 8.85 6.54
N LYS A 452 15.74 8.00 6.95
CA LYS A 452 17.20 8.21 6.80
C LYS A 452 17.80 7.16 5.87
N THR A 453 18.65 7.53 4.90
CA THR A 453 19.31 6.52 4.03
C THR A 453 20.35 5.71 4.81
N TRP A 454 20.32 4.39 4.72
CA TRP A 454 21.24 3.42 5.36
C TRP A 454 21.75 3.84 6.76
N PRO A 455 20.89 3.96 7.78
CA PRO A 455 21.29 4.43 9.11
C PRO A 455 22.02 3.36 9.92
N TYR A 456 22.53 3.74 11.09
CA TYR A 456 22.98 2.81 12.12
C TYR A 456 22.17 3.00 13.41
N PHE A 457 21.85 1.91 14.11
CA PHE A 457 21.28 1.95 15.46
C PHE A 457 22.30 1.43 16.46
N ALA A 458 22.51 2.15 17.56
CA ALA A 458 23.39 1.73 18.64
C ALA A 458 22.56 0.99 19.70
N VAL A 459 22.92 -0.27 20.00
CA VAL A 459 22.14 -1.15 20.87
C VAL A 459 22.99 -1.69 22.01
N GLN A 460 22.36 -1.91 23.17
CA GLN A 460 22.95 -2.73 24.22
C GLN A 460 22.87 -4.21 23.82
N PRO A 461 23.77 -5.09 24.33
CA PRO A 461 23.67 -6.53 24.15
C PRO A 461 22.54 -7.13 25.02
N LYS A 462 21.30 -6.92 24.58
CA LYS A 462 20.02 -7.41 25.15
C LYS A 462 18.98 -7.58 24.04
N ARG A 463 17.76 -7.97 24.38
CA ARG A 463 16.61 -7.97 23.48
C ARG A 463 16.08 -6.57 23.19
N TYR A 464 15.63 -6.37 21.96
CA TYR A 464 14.82 -5.23 21.53
C TYR A 464 13.63 -5.75 20.73
N ARG A 465 12.48 -5.10 20.88
CA ARG A 465 11.29 -5.29 20.03
C ARG A 465 11.31 -4.23 18.93
N PHE A 466 11.13 -4.69 17.70
CA PHE A 466 11.09 -3.86 16.49
C PHE A 466 9.74 -4.03 15.79
N LEU A 467 9.20 -2.94 15.26
CA LEU A 467 8.05 -2.97 14.36
C LEU A 467 8.56 -2.75 12.92
N PHE A 468 8.64 -3.81 12.14
CA PHE A 468 8.94 -3.74 10.72
C PHE A 468 7.68 -3.32 9.95
N LEU A 469 7.81 -2.33 9.07
CA LEU A 469 6.81 -1.94 8.07
C LEU A 469 7.54 -1.74 6.75
N ASN A 470 6.99 -2.28 5.66
CA ASN A 470 7.45 -1.95 4.31
C ASN A 470 6.58 -0.82 3.72
N GLY A 471 7.16 0.37 3.59
CA GLY A 471 6.54 1.55 2.98
C GLY A 471 7.21 1.97 1.66
N SER A 472 7.86 1.04 0.97
CA SER A 472 8.28 1.20 -0.43
C SER A 472 7.08 1.18 -1.38
N ASN A 473 7.21 1.76 -2.57
CA ASN A 473 6.10 1.74 -3.54
C ASN A 473 5.82 0.31 -4.05
N ALA A 474 6.85 -0.39 -4.52
CA ALA A 474 6.74 -1.77 -5.02
C ALA A 474 7.70 -2.77 -4.34
N ARG A 475 8.85 -2.30 -3.82
CA ARG A 475 9.96 -3.19 -3.42
C ARG A 475 9.60 -4.13 -2.26
N ALA A 476 9.60 -5.44 -2.55
CA ALA A 476 9.72 -6.49 -1.55
C ALA A 476 11.13 -6.57 -0.91
N TYR A 477 11.21 -7.07 0.32
CA TYR A 477 12.46 -7.37 1.02
C TYR A 477 12.49 -8.81 1.56
N GLU A 478 13.68 -9.39 1.60
CA GLU A 478 13.99 -10.65 2.27
C GLU A 478 15.06 -10.37 3.33
N LEU A 479 14.63 -10.15 4.57
CA LEU A 479 15.46 -9.57 5.61
C LEU A 479 16.13 -10.64 6.48
N PHE A 480 17.41 -10.41 6.79
CA PHE A 480 18.17 -11.13 7.80
C PHE A 480 19.36 -10.31 8.31
N LEU A 481 19.89 -10.67 9.48
CA LEU A 481 21.08 -10.07 10.06
C LEU A 481 22.35 -10.83 9.65
N MET A 482 23.45 -10.10 9.49
CA MET A 482 24.78 -10.66 9.20
C MET A 482 25.86 -9.93 9.99
N SER A 483 26.73 -10.67 10.69
CA SER A 483 27.85 -10.10 11.43
C SER A 483 28.96 -9.65 10.48
N LYS A 484 29.38 -8.39 10.63
CA LYS A 484 30.55 -7.83 9.92
C LYS A 484 31.86 -8.35 10.50
N THR A 485 31.84 -8.89 11.73
CA THR A 485 33.02 -9.40 12.44
C THR A 485 33.29 -10.86 12.09
N THR A 486 32.26 -11.71 12.01
CA THR A 486 32.42 -13.16 11.77
C THR A 486 32.02 -13.62 10.37
N GLY A 487 31.28 -12.80 9.61
CA GLY A 487 30.69 -13.18 8.32
C GLY A 487 29.53 -14.17 8.43
N LEU A 488 29.15 -14.61 9.63
CA LEU A 488 28.00 -15.48 9.87
C LEU A 488 26.69 -14.67 9.82
N LYS A 489 25.59 -15.35 9.48
CA LYS A 489 24.25 -14.78 9.61
C LYS A 489 23.77 -14.87 11.07
N GLY A 490 22.75 -14.11 11.42
CA GLY A 490 22.19 -14.03 12.76
C GLY A 490 22.59 -12.75 13.51
N PRO A 491 22.12 -12.56 14.76
CA PRO A 491 21.25 -13.45 15.54
C PRO A 491 19.85 -13.64 14.91
N SER A 492 19.12 -14.66 15.39
CA SER A 492 17.77 -14.98 14.92
C SER A 492 16.80 -13.82 15.13
N MET A 493 15.79 -13.74 14.25
CA MET A 493 14.67 -12.82 14.40
C MET A 493 13.45 -13.62 14.89
N TRP A 494 12.76 -13.13 15.91
CA TRP A 494 11.61 -13.81 16.51
C TRP A 494 10.34 -13.01 16.28
N VAL A 495 9.53 -13.41 15.32
CA VAL A 495 8.24 -12.77 15.05
C VAL A 495 7.27 -13.08 16.19
N ILE A 496 6.66 -12.05 16.76
CA ILE A 496 5.63 -12.14 17.81
C ILE A 496 4.27 -11.59 17.36
N GLY A 497 4.23 -10.84 16.26
CA GLY A 497 3.01 -10.27 15.71
C GLY A 497 3.18 -9.91 14.25
N ASN A 498 2.06 -9.67 13.59
CA ASN A 498 1.94 -9.32 12.18
C ASN A 498 0.89 -8.21 12.00
N ASP A 499 0.46 -7.95 10.76
CA ASP A 499 -0.46 -6.87 10.38
C ASP A 499 -1.57 -6.55 11.41
N GLN A 500 -2.28 -7.60 11.86
CA GLN A 500 -3.45 -7.54 12.73
C GLN A 500 -3.19 -8.16 14.12
N GLY A 501 -1.99 -7.92 14.68
CA GLY A 501 -1.68 -8.15 16.09
C GLY A 501 -0.87 -9.41 16.39
N TYR A 502 -1.09 -10.00 17.58
CA TYR A 502 -0.19 -10.99 18.17
C TYR A 502 -0.43 -12.44 17.71
N LEU A 503 0.68 -13.13 17.41
CA LEU A 503 0.71 -14.59 17.24
C LEU A 503 0.43 -15.32 18.57
N ASP A 504 0.09 -16.61 18.52
CA ASP A 504 -0.10 -17.42 19.75
C ASP A 504 1.19 -17.58 20.54
N ALA A 505 2.30 -17.81 19.83
CA ALA A 505 3.65 -18.02 20.38
C ALA A 505 4.70 -17.55 19.35
N PRO A 506 5.93 -17.18 19.77
CA PRO A 506 6.96 -16.63 18.89
C PRO A 506 7.35 -17.57 17.75
N ARG A 507 7.89 -17.00 16.67
CA ARG A 507 8.31 -17.73 15.47
C ARG A 507 9.73 -17.33 15.08
N GLU A 508 10.66 -18.28 15.21
CA GLU A 508 12.05 -18.09 14.84
C GLU A 508 12.24 -18.10 13.33
N ILE A 509 12.89 -17.05 12.83
CA ILE A 509 13.47 -16.94 11.50
C ILE A 509 14.99 -17.03 11.68
N ASN A 510 15.58 -18.16 11.27
CA ASN A 510 16.98 -18.48 11.51
C ASN A 510 17.67 -19.02 10.23
N PRO A 511 18.34 -18.16 9.45
CA PRO A 511 18.97 -18.52 8.18
C PRO A 511 20.22 -19.41 8.30
N ASN A 512 20.59 -19.83 9.52
CA ASN A 512 21.64 -20.81 9.79
C ASN A 512 21.04 -22.21 10.06
N LEU A 513 19.93 -22.30 10.82
CA LEU A 513 19.24 -23.57 11.09
C LEU A 513 18.45 -24.06 9.87
N LYS A 514 17.86 -23.14 9.11
CA LYS A 514 17.14 -23.41 7.87
C LYS A 514 17.80 -22.59 6.74
N PRO A 515 18.47 -23.23 5.77
CA PRO A 515 19.08 -22.51 4.66
C PRO A 515 18.03 -21.65 3.91
N ASN A 516 18.28 -20.34 3.86
CA ASN A 516 17.43 -19.31 3.24
C ASN A 516 16.14 -18.92 4.00
N ASP A 517 15.99 -19.30 5.28
CA ASP A 517 14.92 -18.79 6.15
C ASP A 517 15.13 -17.30 6.48
N LYS A 518 14.19 -16.44 6.06
CA LYS A 518 14.29 -14.97 6.05
C LYS A 518 12.91 -14.37 6.29
N LEU A 519 12.86 -13.14 6.79
CA LEU A 519 11.60 -12.38 6.84
C LEU A 519 11.32 -11.79 5.45
N ALA A 520 10.47 -12.46 4.68
CA ALA A 520 9.90 -11.90 3.46
C ALA A 520 8.81 -10.88 3.84
N ILE A 521 8.88 -9.67 3.28
CA ILE A 521 7.93 -8.58 3.57
C ILE A 521 7.72 -7.73 2.30
N MET A 522 6.48 -7.65 1.83
CA MET A 522 6.03 -6.80 0.71
C MET A 522 5.40 -5.50 1.22
N PRO A 523 5.20 -4.47 0.37
CA PRO A 523 4.48 -3.25 0.75
C PRO A 523 3.17 -3.53 1.50
N GLY A 524 2.83 -2.68 2.47
CA GLY A 524 1.64 -2.81 3.32
C GLY A 524 1.78 -3.74 4.53
N GLU A 525 2.59 -4.80 4.44
CA GLU A 525 2.76 -5.76 5.55
C GLU A 525 3.50 -5.17 6.76
N ARG A 526 3.12 -5.62 7.97
CA ARG A 526 3.82 -5.32 9.22
C ARG A 526 4.23 -6.60 9.95
N TYR A 527 5.37 -6.56 10.64
CA TYR A 527 5.83 -7.63 11.51
C TYR A 527 6.47 -7.10 12.80
N GLU A 528 5.98 -7.57 13.94
CA GLU A 528 6.58 -7.32 15.26
C GLU A 528 7.62 -8.38 15.56
N VAL A 529 8.86 -7.97 15.82
CA VAL A 529 10.04 -8.85 15.85
C VAL A 529 10.91 -8.55 17.06
N ILE A 530 11.22 -9.58 17.85
CA ILE A 530 12.27 -9.51 18.88
C ILE A 530 13.59 -9.99 18.30
N VAL A 531 14.67 -9.25 18.56
CA VAL A 531 16.06 -9.68 18.28
C VAL A 531 16.86 -9.63 19.58
N ASP A 532 17.58 -10.71 19.91
CA ASP A 532 18.45 -10.80 21.09
C ASP A 532 19.91 -10.53 20.69
N PHE A 533 20.45 -9.38 21.12
CA PHE A 533 21.84 -9.01 20.86
C PHE A 533 22.82 -9.46 21.97
N SER A 534 22.38 -10.17 23.01
CA SER A 534 23.25 -10.56 24.14
C SER A 534 24.46 -11.40 23.69
N GLY A 535 24.24 -12.39 22.82
CA GLY A 535 25.30 -13.26 22.28
C GLY A 535 26.25 -12.61 21.26
N VAL A 536 26.09 -11.32 20.95
CA VAL A 536 26.84 -10.60 19.92
C VAL A 536 27.38 -9.24 20.41
N ALA A 537 27.61 -9.12 21.73
CA ALA A 537 28.26 -7.95 22.34
C ALA A 537 29.55 -7.53 21.60
N GLY A 538 29.71 -6.22 21.39
CA GLY A 538 30.84 -5.62 20.69
C GLY A 538 30.89 -5.83 19.17
N GLN A 539 29.95 -6.56 18.57
CA GLN A 539 29.90 -6.77 17.12
C GLN A 539 29.15 -5.64 16.40
N THR A 540 29.47 -5.45 15.11
CA THR A 540 28.60 -4.71 14.19
C THR A 540 27.87 -5.72 13.31
N LEU A 541 26.55 -5.61 13.27
CA LEU A 541 25.67 -6.38 12.40
C LEU A 541 25.16 -5.47 11.28
N GLU A 542 24.88 -6.06 10.11
CA GLU A 542 24.26 -5.38 8.99
C GLU A 542 22.99 -6.14 8.60
N MET A 543 21.87 -5.44 8.55
CA MET A 543 20.63 -5.98 8.00
C MET A 543 20.77 -6.03 6.48
N ARG A 544 20.65 -7.23 5.93
CA ARG A 544 20.78 -7.54 4.51
C ARG A 544 19.41 -7.78 3.90
N ASN A 545 19.30 -7.45 2.62
CA ASN A 545 18.20 -7.83 1.74
C ASN A 545 18.72 -8.79 0.66
N THR A 546 17.94 -9.79 0.27
CA THR A 546 18.18 -10.63 -0.92
C THR A 546 16.99 -10.78 -1.86
N ALA A 547 15.86 -10.11 -1.61
CA ALA A 547 14.71 -10.13 -2.49
C ALA A 547 15.13 -9.74 -3.92
N ARG A 548 14.67 -10.51 -4.89
CA ARG A 548 14.83 -10.19 -6.31
C ARG A 548 13.81 -9.10 -6.69
N THR A 549 14.05 -8.39 -7.79
CA THR A 549 13.20 -7.26 -8.22
C THR A 549 13.00 -7.29 -9.74
N PRO A 550 11.77 -7.44 -10.25
CA PRO A 550 10.53 -7.77 -9.50
C PRO A 550 10.63 -9.06 -8.66
N TRP A 551 9.75 -9.25 -7.68
CA TRP A 551 9.79 -10.39 -6.75
C TRP A 551 8.73 -11.44 -7.13
N VAL A 552 9.01 -12.75 -7.15
CA VAL A 552 10.21 -13.49 -6.69
C VAL A 552 11.32 -13.63 -7.75
N GLY A 553 11.02 -13.36 -9.03
CA GLY A 553 11.80 -13.90 -10.15
C GLY A 553 12.93 -13.03 -10.71
N GLY A 554 12.88 -11.71 -10.51
CA GLY A 554 13.61 -10.71 -11.30
C GLY A 554 15.12 -10.58 -11.03
N ALA A 555 15.65 -9.36 -11.17
CA ALA A 555 17.07 -9.09 -10.97
C ALA A 555 17.51 -9.25 -9.50
N PRO A 556 18.71 -9.76 -9.20
CA PRO A 556 19.23 -9.76 -7.84
C PRO A 556 19.57 -8.34 -7.38
N VAL A 557 19.25 -8.01 -6.12
CA VAL A 557 19.59 -6.71 -5.52
C VAL A 557 21.08 -6.39 -5.57
N ASN A 558 21.39 -5.11 -5.75
CA ASN A 558 22.77 -4.63 -5.79
C ASN A 558 23.39 -4.76 -4.40
N GLY A 559 24.35 -5.68 -4.24
CA GLY A 559 24.98 -6.00 -2.96
C GLY A 559 25.68 -4.82 -2.26
N ASN A 560 25.95 -3.72 -2.98
CA ASN A 560 26.49 -2.47 -2.44
C ASN A 560 25.42 -1.45 -2.05
N THR A 561 24.22 -1.46 -2.62
CA THR A 561 23.12 -0.52 -2.32
C THR A 561 21.87 -1.24 -1.82
N THR A 562 20.98 -1.69 -2.70
CA THR A 562 19.65 -2.25 -2.35
C THR A 562 19.69 -3.59 -1.60
N GLY A 563 20.83 -4.28 -1.61
CA GLY A 563 21.09 -5.46 -0.79
C GLY A 563 21.42 -5.16 0.68
N LYS A 564 21.50 -3.88 1.08
CA LYS A 564 21.78 -3.41 2.45
C LYS A 564 20.61 -2.55 2.95
N VAL A 565 20.28 -2.66 4.23
CA VAL A 565 19.20 -1.89 4.86
C VAL A 565 19.75 -0.94 5.94
N MET A 566 20.33 -1.47 7.02
CA MET A 566 20.89 -0.68 8.13
C MET A 566 22.00 -1.43 8.88
N GLN A 567 22.67 -0.76 9.82
CA GLN A 567 23.59 -1.39 10.78
C GLN A 567 23.03 -1.41 12.20
N PHE A 568 23.33 -2.46 12.97
CA PHE A 568 23.26 -2.46 14.43
C PHE A 568 24.67 -2.49 15.00
N ARG A 569 24.98 -1.57 15.93
CA ARG A 569 26.27 -1.48 16.61
C ARG A 569 26.07 -1.87 18.06
N VAL A 570 26.47 -3.09 18.40
CA VAL A 570 26.22 -3.67 19.72
C VAL A 570 27.32 -3.21 20.68
N ALA A 571 26.94 -2.65 21.82
CA ALA A 571 27.90 -2.24 22.85
C ALA A 571 28.72 -3.43 23.37
N ALA A 572 29.97 -3.19 23.76
CA ALA A 572 30.90 -4.24 24.18
C ALA A 572 30.64 -4.76 25.61
N THR A 573 29.92 -4.01 26.44
CA THR A 573 29.61 -4.37 27.83
C THR A 573 28.29 -5.14 27.91
N PRO A 574 28.29 -6.42 28.35
CA PRO A 574 27.06 -7.17 28.60
C PRO A 574 26.15 -6.46 29.61
N VAL A 575 24.83 -6.56 29.42
CA VAL A 575 23.83 -6.06 30.37
C VAL A 575 22.90 -7.20 30.80
N VAL A 576 22.29 -7.08 31.99
CA VAL A 576 21.37 -8.10 32.49
C VAL A 576 19.99 -7.89 31.85
N ASP A 577 19.60 -8.81 30.97
CA ASP A 577 18.31 -8.79 30.29
C ASP A 577 17.30 -9.74 30.96
N LYS A 578 16.24 -9.16 31.52
CA LYS A 578 15.10 -9.88 32.14
C LYS A 578 13.78 -9.66 31.37
N THR A 579 13.84 -9.18 30.13
CA THR A 579 12.67 -9.04 29.27
C THR A 579 12.16 -10.41 28.82
N PHE A 580 10.97 -10.44 28.21
CA PHE A 580 10.42 -11.66 27.61
C PHE A 580 11.45 -12.34 26.68
N ASN A 581 11.75 -13.61 26.93
CA ASN A 581 12.63 -14.41 26.10
C ASN A 581 11.81 -15.23 25.10
N PRO A 582 11.77 -14.86 23.80
CA PRO A 582 11.00 -15.60 22.80
C PRO A 582 11.54 -17.02 22.54
N ALA A 583 12.82 -17.26 22.89
CA ALA A 583 13.51 -18.54 22.72
C ALA A 583 13.39 -19.48 23.93
N ALA A 584 12.50 -19.20 24.89
CA ALA A 584 12.25 -20.09 26.02
C ALA A 584 11.65 -21.44 25.56
N LEU A 585 11.89 -22.50 26.34
CA LEU A 585 11.38 -23.86 26.07
C LEU A 585 10.59 -24.38 27.30
N PRO A 586 9.33 -24.85 27.14
CA PRO A 586 8.53 -24.83 25.91
C PRO A 586 8.28 -23.39 25.40
N ALA A 587 7.99 -23.26 24.10
CA ALA A 587 7.79 -21.95 23.46
C ALA A 587 6.73 -21.14 24.22
N PRO A 588 7.04 -19.91 24.66
CA PRO A 588 6.14 -19.14 25.50
C PRO A 588 4.92 -18.68 24.72
N ALA A 589 3.75 -18.63 25.37
CA ALA A 589 2.62 -17.90 24.82
C ALA A 589 2.92 -16.39 24.82
N ILE A 590 2.35 -15.64 23.86
CA ILE A 590 2.49 -14.17 23.81
C ILE A 590 1.35 -13.48 24.58
N ARG A 591 0.15 -14.06 24.51
CA ARG A 591 -1.04 -13.65 25.29
C ARG A 591 -1.38 -14.72 26.32
N VAL A 592 -1.77 -14.30 27.52
CA VAL A 592 -2.31 -15.14 28.60
C VAL A 592 -3.66 -14.60 29.06
N ASN A 593 -4.43 -15.36 29.84
CA ASN A 593 -5.68 -14.88 30.44
C ASN A 593 -5.40 -14.18 31.80
N PRO A 594 -6.13 -13.11 32.17
CA PRO A 594 -5.85 -12.39 33.42
C PRO A 594 -6.18 -13.17 34.69
N ALA A 595 -7.12 -14.13 34.62
CA ALA A 595 -7.64 -14.82 35.78
C ALA A 595 -6.75 -15.97 36.29
N ASP A 596 -5.95 -16.58 35.41
CA ASP A 596 -5.18 -17.80 35.71
C ASP A 596 -3.73 -17.80 35.15
N GLY A 597 -3.38 -16.85 34.27
CA GLY A 597 -2.07 -16.79 33.63
C GLY A 597 -1.81 -17.89 32.58
N LEU A 598 -2.81 -18.69 32.22
CA LEU A 598 -2.72 -19.69 31.15
C LEU A 598 -2.74 -19.00 29.77
N PRO A 599 -2.19 -19.62 28.71
CA PRO A 599 -2.23 -19.06 27.36
C PRO A 599 -3.65 -18.66 26.91
N LYS A 600 -3.77 -17.49 26.25
CA LYS A 600 -4.97 -17.03 25.54
C LYS A 600 -4.74 -17.18 24.04
N PRO A 601 -5.24 -18.24 23.38
CA PRO A 601 -5.08 -18.41 21.94
C PRO A 601 -5.85 -17.33 21.17
N MET A 602 -5.40 -17.05 19.95
CA MET A 602 -6.20 -16.29 18.98
C MET A 602 -7.43 -17.12 18.53
N VAL A 603 -8.45 -16.42 18.05
CA VAL A 603 -9.50 -17.05 17.25
C VAL A 603 -8.90 -17.62 15.96
N ARG A 604 -9.37 -18.80 15.56
CA ARG A 604 -8.83 -19.58 14.44
C ARG A 604 -9.88 -19.82 13.38
N LEU A 605 -9.65 -19.30 12.18
CA LEU A 605 -10.35 -19.68 10.95
C LEU A 605 -9.64 -20.85 10.26
N THR A 606 -8.32 -20.95 10.41
CA THR A 606 -7.50 -22.04 9.90
C THR A 606 -6.94 -22.90 11.02
N THR A 607 -6.52 -24.13 10.73
CA THR A 607 -5.73 -24.93 11.67
C THR A 607 -4.41 -24.24 11.99
N ALA A 608 -3.71 -24.64 13.07
CA ALA A 608 -2.46 -24.00 13.49
C ALA A 608 -1.29 -24.12 12.47
N LEU A 609 -1.48 -24.87 11.38
CA LEU A 609 -0.56 -24.99 10.24
C LEU A 609 -1.09 -24.30 8.96
N GLY A 610 -2.22 -23.58 9.05
CA GLY A 610 -2.93 -22.94 7.94
C GLY A 610 -3.71 -23.88 7.01
N THR A 611 -3.17 -25.07 6.73
CA THR A 611 -3.52 -25.93 5.57
C THR A 611 -5.01 -26.21 5.32
N THR A 612 -5.85 -26.21 6.35
CA THR A 612 -7.30 -26.43 6.27
C THR A 612 -8.06 -25.46 7.18
N PRO A 613 -9.37 -25.24 6.95
CA PRO A 613 -10.22 -24.51 7.90
C PRO A 613 -10.21 -25.18 9.28
N ALA A 614 -10.43 -24.40 10.33
CA ALA A 614 -10.58 -24.89 11.69
C ALA A 614 -11.96 -25.56 11.91
N ALA A 615 -12.05 -26.40 12.94
CA ALA A 615 -13.29 -27.08 13.27
C ALA A 615 -14.39 -26.07 13.65
N GLY A 616 -15.56 -26.19 13.02
CA GLY A 616 -16.72 -25.30 13.22
C GLY A 616 -16.74 -24.04 12.35
N VAL A 617 -15.69 -23.76 11.56
CA VAL A 617 -15.68 -22.63 10.63
C VAL A 617 -16.60 -22.91 9.45
N THR A 618 -17.62 -22.09 9.26
CA THR A 618 -18.50 -22.13 8.07
C THR A 618 -17.97 -21.16 7.01
N ILE A 619 -17.54 -21.71 5.87
CA ILE A 619 -17.32 -20.94 4.65
C ILE A 619 -18.69 -20.71 4.01
N HIS A 620 -19.12 -19.46 3.92
CA HIS A 620 -20.45 -19.08 3.43
C HIS A 620 -20.47 -18.96 1.90
N LYS A 621 -19.40 -18.38 1.33
CA LYS A 621 -19.18 -18.17 -0.11
C LYS A 621 -17.72 -18.44 -0.43
N THR A 622 -17.44 -18.91 -1.65
CA THR A 622 -16.08 -18.93 -2.21
C THR A 622 -16.01 -17.92 -3.34
N ARG A 623 -14.99 -17.05 -3.35
CA ARG A 623 -14.70 -16.14 -4.46
C ARG A 623 -13.43 -16.60 -5.18
N ARG A 624 -13.44 -16.59 -6.51
CA ARG A 624 -12.23 -16.66 -7.34
C ARG A 624 -11.98 -15.29 -7.94
N LEU A 625 -10.76 -14.81 -7.74
CA LEU A 625 -10.37 -13.43 -7.99
C LEU A 625 -9.10 -13.45 -8.84
N THR A 626 -9.11 -12.83 -10.03
CA THR A 626 -7.93 -12.87 -10.92
C THR A 626 -7.12 -11.58 -10.83
N LEU A 627 -5.80 -11.72 -10.84
CA LEU A 627 -4.84 -10.64 -11.02
C LEU A 627 -4.30 -10.72 -12.45
N ASN A 628 -4.42 -9.63 -13.22
CA ASN A 628 -4.24 -9.61 -14.68
C ASN A 628 -3.43 -8.36 -15.08
N GLU A 629 -2.74 -8.42 -16.23
CA GLU A 629 -2.04 -7.28 -16.83
C GLU A 629 -2.51 -7.13 -18.28
N ALA A 630 -2.97 -5.93 -18.66
CA ALA A 630 -3.14 -5.58 -20.06
C ALA A 630 -1.75 -5.22 -20.61
N ILE A 631 -1.22 -5.96 -21.59
CA ILE A 631 0.16 -5.78 -22.08
C ILE A 631 0.18 -4.98 -23.39
N GLY A 632 0.87 -3.83 -23.36
CA GLY A 632 1.22 -3.02 -24.53
C GLY A 632 2.64 -3.27 -25.05
N ALA A 633 3.13 -2.39 -25.92
CA ALA A 633 4.41 -2.59 -26.62
C ALA A 633 5.65 -2.46 -25.72
N GLY A 634 5.56 -1.72 -24.60
CA GLY A 634 6.67 -1.48 -23.66
C GLY A 634 6.66 -2.35 -22.40
N GLY A 635 5.59 -3.11 -22.17
CA GLY A 635 5.24 -3.71 -20.87
C GLY A 635 3.73 -3.56 -20.63
N PRO A 636 3.25 -3.58 -19.37
CA PRO A 636 1.87 -3.26 -19.05
C PRO A 636 1.35 -1.93 -19.64
N LEU A 637 0.02 -1.84 -19.76
CA LEU A 637 -0.81 -0.66 -20.06
C LEU A 637 -1.74 -0.36 -18.87
N GLU A 638 -2.34 -1.39 -18.30
CA GLU A 638 -3.22 -1.35 -17.13
C GLU A 638 -2.95 -2.62 -16.32
N VAL A 639 -3.14 -2.60 -15.00
CA VAL A 639 -3.01 -3.79 -14.15
C VAL A 639 -4.35 -4.05 -13.47
N LEU A 640 -5.06 -5.09 -13.90
CA LEU A 640 -6.49 -5.23 -13.64
C LEU A 640 -6.78 -6.29 -12.58
N VAL A 641 -7.66 -5.95 -11.64
CA VAL A 641 -8.31 -6.92 -10.76
C VAL A 641 -9.62 -7.38 -11.40
N ASN A 642 -9.83 -8.70 -11.47
CA ASN A 642 -10.98 -9.33 -12.13
C ASN A 642 -11.20 -8.90 -13.60
N ASN A 643 -10.15 -8.42 -14.29
CA ASN A 643 -10.21 -7.88 -15.65
C ASN A 643 -11.18 -6.66 -15.80
N THR A 644 -11.28 -5.85 -14.75
CA THR A 644 -12.16 -4.67 -14.64
C THR A 644 -11.42 -3.47 -14.04
N LEU A 645 -11.78 -2.27 -14.50
CA LEU A 645 -11.30 -0.98 -14.00
C LEU A 645 -11.86 -0.67 -12.59
N TYR A 646 -11.33 0.34 -11.91
CA TYR A 646 -11.69 0.77 -10.56
C TYR A 646 -13.19 1.08 -10.41
N ASP A 647 -13.75 1.94 -11.27
CA ASP A 647 -15.17 2.33 -11.19
C ASP A 647 -16.14 1.19 -11.58
N GLY A 648 -15.60 0.10 -12.15
CA GLY A 648 -16.33 -1.05 -12.69
C GLY A 648 -17.08 -0.74 -13.98
N SER A 649 -16.75 0.37 -14.64
CA SER A 649 -17.20 0.67 -15.99
C SER A 649 -16.67 -0.35 -16.99
N LYS A 650 -17.27 -0.33 -18.16
CA LYS A 650 -17.05 -1.26 -19.26
C LYS A 650 -17.02 -0.43 -20.54
N PRO A 651 -16.17 -0.74 -21.54
CA PRO A 651 -16.23 -0.10 -22.85
C PRO A 651 -17.60 -0.25 -23.55
N ARG A 652 -18.45 -1.18 -23.08
CA ARG A 652 -19.85 -1.36 -23.50
C ARG A 652 -20.72 -1.76 -22.30
N LEU A 653 -21.91 -1.18 -22.20
CA LEU A 653 -22.88 -1.43 -21.11
C LEU A 653 -23.40 -2.88 -21.12
N TYR A 654 -23.24 -3.57 -19.98
CA TYR A 654 -23.82 -4.90 -19.70
C TYR A 654 -24.29 -4.96 -18.23
N ASN A 655 -25.43 -5.61 -17.97
CA ASN A 655 -26.25 -5.42 -16.75
C ASN A 655 -25.82 -6.26 -15.52
N ASP A 656 -24.66 -6.91 -15.58
CA ASP A 656 -24.28 -8.05 -14.72
C ASP A 656 -23.78 -7.63 -13.32
N PHE A 657 -23.46 -6.35 -13.14
CA PHE A 657 -23.21 -5.75 -11.83
C PHE A 657 -24.42 -4.91 -11.44
N THR A 658 -24.91 -5.10 -10.21
CA THR A 658 -25.93 -4.20 -9.65
C THR A 658 -25.30 -2.81 -9.49
N PRO A 659 -25.82 -1.75 -10.16
CA PRO A 659 -25.34 -0.41 -9.91
C PRO A 659 -25.83 0.00 -8.52
N ILE A 660 -24.91 0.15 -7.56
CA ILE A 660 -25.28 0.61 -6.23
C ILE A 660 -25.18 2.13 -6.25
N ASN A 661 -26.35 2.75 -6.16
CA ASN A 661 -26.47 4.17 -5.86
C ASN A 661 -26.14 4.35 -4.38
N THR A 662 -24.93 4.82 -4.11
CA THR A 662 -24.60 5.45 -2.83
C THR A 662 -25.35 6.78 -2.71
N MET A 663 -25.21 7.51 -1.60
CA MET A 663 -25.81 8.84 -1.46
C MET A 663 -25.27 9.86 -2.49
N TRP A 664 -24.13 9.57 -3.14
CA TRP A 664 -23.37 10.56 -3.91
C TRP A 664 -22.90 10.09 -5.30
N ASN A 665 -22.91 8.79 -5.61
CA ASN A 665 -22.54 8.25 -6.92
C ASN A 665 -23.14 6.85 -7.19
N THR A 666 -23.20 6.45 -8.46
CA THR A 666 -23.55 5.10 -8.93
C THR A 666 -22.27 4.33 -9.26
N SER A 667 -21.93 3.31 -8.48
CA SER A 667 -20.72 2.50 -8.71
C SER A 667 -21.05 1.01 -8.87
N TYR A 668 -20.23 0.29 -9.64
CA TYR A 668 -20.43 -1.13 -9.94
C TYR A 668 -19.57 -2.00 -9.02
N TYR A 669 -20.14 -2.36 -7.87
CA TYR A 669 -19.47 -3.20 -6.87
C TYR A 669 -19.50 -4.68 -7.29
N SER A 670 -18.34 -5.36 -7.26
CA SER A 670 -18.21 -6.78 -7.62
C SER A 670 -18.38 -7.71 -6.41
N GLU A 671 -17.94 -7.28 -5.24
CA GLU A 671 -18.01 -8.05 -4.01
C GLU A 671 -19.08 -7.50 -3.06
N LEU A 672 -20.07 -8.34 -2.75
CA LEU A 672 -21.17 -8.08 -1.81
C LEU A 672 -21.20 -9.15 -0.68
N PRO A 673 -20.18 -9.19 0.19
CA PRO A 673 -20.20 -10.00 1.42
C PRO A 673 -21.29 -9.53 2.38
N HIS A 674 -21.74 -10.39 3.29
CA HIS A 674 -22.60 -9.98 4.41
C HIS A 674 -21.81 -9.98 5.72
N GLU A 675 -22.16 -9.05 6.59
CA GLU A 675 -21.60 -8.96 7.92
C GLU A 675 -21.94 -10.20 8.77
N GLY A 676 -20.94 -10.70 9.50
CA GLY A 676 -21.01 -11.97 10.23
C GLY A 676 -20.59 -13.20 9.42
N GLU A 677 -20.52 -13.10 8.09
CA GLU A 677 -20.04 -14.21 7.26
C GLU A 677 -18.51 -14.41 7.33
N THR A 678 -18.08 -15.58 6.89
CA THR A 678 -16.68 -15.87 6.56
C THR A 678 -16.62 -16.46 5.15
N GLU A 679 -15.83 -15.84 4.28
CA GLU A 679 -15.67 -16.21 2.88
C GLU A 679 -14.28 -16.83 2.63
N LEU A 680 -14.18 -17.73 1.65
CA LEU A 680 -12.91 -18.20 1.10
C LEU A 680 -12.59 -17.39 -0.16
N TRP A 681 -11.48 -16.66 -0.17
CA TRP A 681 -11.00 -15.98 -1.38
C TRP A 681 -9.84 -16.77 -1.98
N GLU A 682 -10.03 -17.27 -3.21
CA GLU A 682 -9.04 -17.86 -4.09
C GLU A 682 -8.48 -16.77 -5.02
N ILE A 683 -7.36 -16.15 -4.66
CA ILE A 683 -6.68 -15.13 -5.47
C ILE A 683 -5.75 -15.82 -6.46
N LEU A 684 -6.13 -15.86 -7.73
CA LEU A 684 -5.35 -16.40 -8.85
C LEU A 684 -4.41 -15.31 -9.38
N ASN A 685 -3.11 -15.46 -9.11
CA ASN A 685 -2.11 -14.61 -9.76
C ASN A 685 -1.73 -15.20 -11.12
N LEU A 686 -2.13 -14.50 -12.20
CA LEU A 686 -1.86 -14.86 -13.59
C LEU A 686 -0.67 -14.07 -14.21
N THR A 687 -0.06 -13.18 -13.44
CA THR A 687 1.02 -12.29 -13.88
C THR A 687 2.41 -12.88 -13.64
N ALA A 688 3.46 -12.22 -14.13
CA ALA A 688 4.83 -12.66 -13.94
C ALA A 688 5.31 -12.51 -12.48
N ASP A 689 4.80 -11.49 -11.78
CA ASP A 689 5.32 -11.00 -10.51
C ASP A 689 4.31 -11.09 -9.35
N ALA A 690 4.78 -10.92 -8.11
CA ALA A 690 3.97 -11.08 -6.90
C ALA A 690 3.27 -9.78 -6.51
N HIS A 691 2.05 -9.90 -5.97
CA HIS A 691 1.23 -8.75 -5.56
C HIS A 691 0.86 -8.84 -4.07
N PRO A 692 1.14 -7.82 -3.24
CA PRO A 692 0.60 -7.73 -1.89
C PRO A 692 -0.86 -7.28 -1.95
N ILE A 693 -1.81 -8.19 -1.83
CA ILE A 693 -3.24 -7.86 -1.90
C ILE A 693 -3.76 -7.42 -0.54
N HIS A 694 -4.34 -6.22 -0.48
CA HIS A 694 -4.93 -5.60 0.70
C HIS A 694 -6.43 -5.30 0.50
N PRO A 695 -7.34 -6.05 1.13
CA PRO A 695 -8.72 -5.61 1.38
C PRO A 695 -8.80 -4.73 2.65
N HIS A 696 -9.47 -3.59 2.53
CA HIS A 696 -9.80 -2.70 3.66
C HIS A 696 -10.84 -3.35 4.61
N LEU A 697 -11.09 -2.75 5.78
CA LEU A 697 -11.98 -3.21 6.88
C LEU A 697 -11.63 -4.56 7.54
N VAL A 698 -11.19 -5.56 6.78
CA VAL A 698 -11.23 -6.98 7.20
C VAL A 698 -9.89 -7.53 7.66
N ALA A 699 -9.95 -8.42 8.65
CA ALA A 699 -8.87 -9.33 8.97
C ALA A 699 -9.15 -10.73 8.38
N PHE A 700 -8.11 -11.40 7.91
CA PHE A 700 -8.18 -12.76 7.37
C PHE A 700 -7.08 -13.66 7.94
N GLN A 701 -7.20 -14.98 7.74
CA GLN A 701 -6.13 -15.93 8.00
C GLN A 701 -5.75 -16.66 6.71
N VAL A 702 -4.44 -16.78 6.44
CA VAL A 702 -3.93 -17.44 5.24
C VAL A 702 -4.09 -18.96 5.38
N LEU A 703 -4.70 -19.58 4.36
CA LEU A 703 -5.02 -21.01 4.32
C LEU A 703 -3.90 -21.81 3.64
N ASN A 704 -3.60 -21.50 2.38
CA ASN A 704 -2.51 -22.09 1.62
C ASN A 704 -2.20 -21.29 0.34
N ARG A 705 -1.08 -21.62 -0.30
CA ARG A 705 -0.78 -21.26 -1.69
C ARG A 705 -0.58 -22.55 -2.49
N GLN A 706 -1.04 -22.61 -3.72
CA GLN A 706 -0.85 -23.78 -4.58
C GLN A 706 -0.52 -23.35 -6.00
N GLY A 707 0.35 -24.09 -6.70
CA GLY A 707 0.72 -23.77 -8.08
C GLY A 707 -0.49 -23.82 -9.01
N LEU A 708 -0.46 -23.03 -10.08
CA LEU A 708 -1.50 -22.93 -11.09
C LEU A 708 -0.88 -23.02 -12.48
N ASP A 709 -1.41 -23.86 -13.35
CA ASP A 709 -1.12 -23.81 -14.78
C ASP A 709 -1.84 -22.60 -15.40
N VAL A 710 -1.20 -21.44 -15.25
CA VAL A 710 -1.66 -20.14 -15.79
C VAL A 710 -1.86 -20.21 -17.30
N LYS A 711 -1.06 -21.00 -18.02
CA LYS A 711 -1.19 -21.14 -19.48
C LYS A 711 -2.46 -21.90 -19.86
N GLY A 712 -2.74 -23.03 -19.20
CA GLY A 712 -3.99 -23.76 -19.37
C GLY A 712 -5.21 -22.94 -18.97
N TYR A 713 -5.11 -22.23 -17.84
CA TYR A 713 -6.15 -21.32 -17.36
C TYR A 713 -6.45 -20.21 -18.37
N LEU A 714 -5.43 -19.42 -18.79
CA LEU A 714 -5.60 -18.31 -19.74
C LEU A 714 -6.09 -18.78 -21.12
N ALA A 715 -5.68 -19.97 -21.57
CA ALA A 715 -6.18 -20.53 -22.83
C ALA A 715 -7.70 -20.79 -22.78
N ALA A 716 -8.20 -21.38 -21.69
CA ALA A 716 -9.64 -21.58 -21.48
C ALA A 716 -10.37 -20.26 -21.20
N TYR A 717 -9.76 -19.34 -20.43
CA TYR A 717 -10.26 -18.00 -20.12
C TYR A 717 -10.60 -17.22 -21.39
N ASN A 718 -9.60 -17.04 -22.26
CA ASN A 718 -9.75 -16.33 -23.52
C ASN A 718 -10.69 -17.04 -24.49
N THR A 719 -10.72 -18.39 -24.48
CA THR A 719 -11.63 -19.18 -25.32
C THR A 719 -13.09 -18.87 -24.98
N ALA A 720 -13.47 -18.90 -23.70
CA ALA A 720 -14.86 -18.71 -23.31
C ALA A 720 -15.28 -17.22 -23.19
N LEU A 721 -14.35 -16.27 -23.00
CA LEU A 721 -14.61 -14.84 -23.30
C LEU A 721 -14.95 -14.63 -24.79
N THR A 722 -14.15 -15.22 -25.69
CA THR A 722 -14.39 -15.14 -27.14
C THR A 722 -15.74 -15.80 -27.50
N ALA A 723 -16.08 -16.93 -26.88
CA ALA A 723 -17.37 -17.61 -27.09
C ALA A 723 -18.57 -16.81 -26.55
N ALA A 724 -18.38 -15.97 -25.51
CA ALA A 724 -19.38 -15.04 -25.02
C ALA A 724 -19.54 -13.78 -25.90
N GLY A 725 -18.73 -13.62 -26.95
CA GLY A 725 -18.74 -12.45 -27.83
C GLY A 725 -18.12 -11.19 -27.21
N LEU A 726 -17.40 -11.35 -26.09
CA LEU A 726 -16.67 -10.27 -25.44
C LEU A 726 -15.33 -10.06 -26.17
N PRO A 727 -14.96 -8.81 -26.51
CA PRO A 727 -13.69 -8.53 -27.15
C PRO A 727 -12.52 -8.70 -26.16
N LEU A 728 -11.31 -8.88 -26.70
CA LEU A 728 -10.08 -9.14 -25.94
C LEU A 728 -9.17 -7.90 -25.83
N ASP A 729 -9.74 -6.70 -26.01
CA ASP A 729 -9.05 -5.40 -26.03
C ASP A 729 -8.81 -4.84 -24.61
N GLY A 730 -8.23 -5.68 -23.74
CA GLY A 730 -7.86 -5.35 -22.35
C GLY A 730 -9.04 -5.41 -21.38
N ALA A 731 -10.11 -4.68 -21.66
CA ALA A 731 -11.23 -4.50 -20.74
C ALA A 731 -12.45 -5.37 -21.08
N GLY A 732 -12.83 -6.26 -20.15
CA GLY A 732 -13.99 -7.13 -20.31
C GLY A 732 -14.31 -7.86 -19.00
N PRO A 733 -15.53 -7.72 -18.46
CA PRO A 733 -15.87 -8.27 -17.15
C PRO A 733 -15.95 -9.80 -17.17
N PRO A 734 -15.90 -10.44 -15.98
CA PRO A 734 -16.32 -11.82 -15.84
C PRO A 734 -17.79 -12.01 -16.20
N LEU A 735 -18.18 -13.22 -16.61
CA LEU A 735 -19.59 -13.60 -16.69
C LEU A 735 -20.25 -13.47 -15.31
N ASP A 736 -21.56 -13.21 -15.36
CA ASP A 736 -22.37 -12.62 -14.29
C ASP A 736 -22.15 -13.23 -12.88
N TYR A 737 -21.70 -12.38 -11.96
CA TYR A 737 -21.51 -12.68 -10.53
C TYR A 737 -22.81 -12.97 -9.76
N ASN A 738 -23.96 -12.56 -10.28
CA ASN A 738 -25.27 -12.58 -9.62
C ASN A 738 -26.40 -13.22 -10.45
N SER A 739 -26.15 -13.71 -11.68
CA SER A 739 -27.21 -14.34 -12.46
C SER A 739 -27.76 -15.57 -11.74
N SER A 740 -29.09 -15.74 -11.80
CA SER A 740 -29.74 -17.02 -11.53
C SER A 740 -29.35 -18.15 -12.50
N GLY A 741 -28.52 -17.83 -13.50
CA GLY A 741 -27.91 -18.74 -14.48
C GLY A 741 -26.50 -19.22 -14.10
N ALA A 742 -25.92 -18.78 -12.98
CA ALA A 742 -24.69 -19.34 -12.45
C ALA A 742 -24.93 -20.80 -12.02
N ILE A 743 -24.62 -21.74 -12.92
CA ILE A 743 -25.00 -23.16 -12.81
C ILE A 743 -24.34 -23.79 -11.59
N GLY A 744 -25.12 -23.98 -10.53
CA GLY A 744 -24.67 -24.47 -9.22
C GLY A 744 -25.17 -23.64 -8.04
N CYS A 745 -25.57 -22.38 -8.27
CA CYS A 745 -26.06 -21.45 -7.23
C CYS A 745 -27.59 -21.24 -7.28
N ALA A 746 -28.31 -22.05 -8.06
CA ALA A 746 -29.76 -21.93 -8.26
C ALA A 746 -30.59 -22.36 -7.03
N VAL A 747 -31.64 -21.59 -6.74
CA VAL A 747 -32.42 -21.64 -5.48
C VAL A 747 -33.33 -22.87 -5.39
N THR A 748 -33.34 -23.53 -4.22
CA THR A 748 -34.38 -24.51 -3.86
C THR A 748 -34.93 -24.34 -2.44
N ALA A 749 -36.00 -23.54 -2.34
CA ALA A 749 -36.98 -23.48 -1.24
C ALA A 749 -36.54 -22.78 0.08
N PRO A 750 -37.50 -22.31 0.92
CA PRO A 750 -37.30 -21.07 1.68
C PRO A 750 -36.93 -21.25 3.16
N GLY A 751 -36.17 -20.29 3.70
CA GLY A 751 -35.88 -20.23 5.13
C GLY A 751 -35.20 -18.94 5.62
N ARG A 752 -35.99 -18.06 6.26
CA ARG A 752 -35.60 -16.89 7.07
C ARG A 752 -35.03 -15.66 6.35
N GLY A 753 -35.41 -14.48 6.86
CA GLY A 753 -34.66 -13.23 6.71
C GLY A 753 -35.04 -12.39 5.50
N ASP A 754 -34.12 -12.26 4.56
CA ASP A 754 -34.25 -11.44 3.35
C ASP A 754 -34.80 -12.28 2.18
N PRO A 755 -35.91 -11.87 1.52
CA PRO A 755 -36.45 -12.57 0.35
C PRO A 755 -35.50 -12.72 -0.84
N ARG A 756 -34.37 -11.98 -0.89
CA ARG A 756 -33.46 -11.95 -2.04
C ARG A 756 -32.42 -13.08 -2.05
N TYR A 757 -32.03 -13.63 -0.88
CA TYR A 757 -30.86 -14.53 -0.79
C TYR A 757 -31.02 -15.77 0.11
N SER A 758 -32.22 -16.10 0.59
CA SER A 758 -32.43 -17.36 1.32
C SER A 758 -32.33 -18.58 0.36
N GLY A 759 -31.15 -19.21 0.28
CA GLY A 759 -30.97 -20.48 -0.44
C GLY A 759 -29.73 -20.61 -1.34
N LEU A 760 -28.66 -19.85 -1.12
CA LEU A 760 -27.39 -20.06 -1.83
C LEU A 760 -26.75 -21.41 -1.46
N ASN A 761 -26.18 -22.10 -2.44
CA ASN A 761 -25.41 -23.32 -2.25
C ASN A 761 -24.05 -23.01 -1.58
N PRO A 762 -23.65 -23.64 -0.46
CA PRO A 762 -22.32 -23.42 0.15
C PRO A 762 -21.14 -23.91 -0.72
N GLN A 763 -21.41 -24.60 -1.84
CA GLN A 763 -20.43 -24.94 -2.88
C GLN A 763 -20.38 -23.91 -4.02
N CYS A 764 -21.16 -22.82 -3.94
CA CYS A 764 -21.19 -21.75 -4.93
C CYS A 764 -19.82 -21.02 -4.96
N VAL A 765 -19.18 -21.04 -6.13
CA VAL A 765 -17.96 -20.29 -6.42
C VAL A 765 -18.33 -19.10 -7.30
N LEU A 766 -18.03 -17.90 -6.81
CA LEU A 766 -18.33 -16.63 -7.47
C LEU A 766 -17.05 -16.07 -8.13
N GLY A 767 -17.15 -15.55 -9.35
CA GLY A 767 -15.98 -15.06 -10.10
C GLY A 767 -15.09 -16.18 -10.64
N GLY A 768 -13.85 -15.86 -11.01
CA GLY A 768 -12.93 -16.82 -11.65
C GLY A 768 -13.44 -17.34 -12.99
N ASN A 769 -14.07 -16.44 -13.74
CA ASN A 769 -14.62 -16.64 -15.08
C ASN A 769 -13.63 -17.37 -16.02
N PRO A 770 -14.07 -18.09 -17.06
CA PRO A 770 -15.44 -18.57 -17.32
C PRO A 770 -15.69 -20.02 -16.91
N ASP A 771 -16.88 -20.28 -16.35
CA ASP A 771 -17.48 -21.60 -16.01
C ASP A 771 -16.75 -22.41 -14.90
N PRO A 772 -17.43 -22.90 -13.84
CA PRO A 772 -16.84 -23.87 -12.91
C PRO A 772 -16.34 -25.19 -13.54
N ALA A 773 -16.74 -25.51 -14.78
CA ALA A 773 -16.12 -26.56 -15.60
C ALA A 773 -14.62 -26.33 -15.85
N LEU A 774 -14.16 -25.08 -15.77
CA LEU A 774 -12.74 -24.70 -15.70
C LEU A 774 -12.21 -25.06 -14.30
N THR A 775 -12.04 -26.37 -14.09
CA THR A 775 -11.36 -26.91 -12.92
C THR A 775 -9.97 -26.29 -12.84
N LEU A 776 -9.64 -25.67 -11.71
CA LEU A 776 -8.31 -25.09 -11.49
C LEU A 776 -7.25 -26.17 -11.78
N SER A 777 -6.40 -25.93 -12.78
CA SER A 777 -5.30 -26.81 -13.16
C SER A 777 -4.17 -26.64 -12.14
N LEU A 778 -4.38 -27.22 -10.96
CA LEU A 778 -3.55 -27.02 -9.78
C LEU A 778 -2.29 -27.87 -9.84
N VAL A 779 -1.14 -27.21 -9.69
CA VAL A 779 0.18 -27.80 -9.81
C VAL A 779 0.75 -28.06 -8.42
N GLY A 780 0.98 -29.34 -8.10
CA GLY A 780 1.56 -29.78 -6.83
C GLY A 780 0.59 -29.74 -5.65
N LEU A 781 1.13 -30.01 -4.46
CA LEU A 781 0.38 -29.97 -3.20
C LEU A 781 0.22 -28.53 -2.69
N PRO A 782 -0.85 -28.20 -1.95
CA PRO A 782 -0.95 -26.93 -1.24
C PRO A 782 0.21 -26.72 -0.26
N VAL A 783 0.85 -25.56 -0.36
CA VAL A 783 1.90 -25.09 0.54
C VAL A 783 1.24 -24.29 1.67
N PRO A 784 1.53 -24.57 2.96
CA PRO A 784 0.99 -23.78 4.07
C PRO A 784 1.51 -22.33 4.04
N PRO A 785 0.86 -21.40 4.76
CA PRO A 785 1.47 -20.11 5.11
C PRO A 785 2.87 -20.29 5.73
N THR A 786 3.73 -19.29 5.53
CA THR A 786 5.00 -19.24 6.24
C THR A 786 4.77 -19.07 7.76
N PRO A 787 5.73 -19.44 8.63
CA PRO A 787 5.51 -19.44 10.08
C PRO A 787 5.08 -18.08 10.66
N GLN A 788 5.46 -16.97 10.03
CA GLN A 788 5.06 -15.61 10.40
C GLN A 788 3.66 -15.19 9.89
N GLU A 789 3.11 -15.87 8.89
CA GLU A 789 1.80 -15.56 8.29
C GLU A 789 0.62 -16.23 9.00
N ILE A 790 0.87 -17.10 9.99
CA ILE A 790 -0.18 -17.89 10.68
C ILE A 790 -1.03 -17.07 11.67
N GLY A 791 -0.90 -15.75 11.70
CA GLY A 791 -1.71 -14.84 12.50
C GLY A 791 -2.93 -14.33 11.74
N TRP A 792 -3.53 -13.25 12.24
CA TRP A 792 -4.44 -12.41 11.47
C TRP A 792 -3.63 -11.50 10.54
N LYS A 793 -4.05 -11.36 9.29
CA LYS A 793 -3.43 -10.50 8.29
C LYS A 793 -4.47 -9.61 7.61
N ASP A 794 -4.01 -8.50 7.05
CA ASP A 794 -4.77 -7.65 6.14
C ASP A 794 -4.07 -7.47 4.79
N THR A 795 -2.81 -7.88 4.65
CA THR A 795 -2.04 -7.77 3.39
C THR A 795 -1.38 -9.11 3.05
N VAL A 796 -1.73 -9.73 1.92
CA VAL A 796 -1.24 -11.09 1.56
C VAL A 796 -0.41 -11.11 0.28
N GLN A 797 0.76 -11.74 0.35
CA GLN A 797 1.62 -11.97 -0.82
C GLN A 797 0.95 -12.98 -1.78
N ALA A 798 0.33 -12.51 -2.86
CA ALA A 798 -0.17 -13.36 -3.94
C ALA A 798 0.97 -13.69 -4.91
N LEU A 799 1.54 -14.89 -4.79
CA LEU A 799 2.75 -15.29 -5.54
C LEU A 799 2.42 -15.64 -7.01
N PRO A 800 3.31 -15.33 -7.98
CA PRO A 800 3.05 -15.54 -9.40
C PRO A 800 2.94 -17.02 -9.75
N ASN A 801 2.03 -17.34 -10.68
CA ASN A 801 1.68 -18.71 -11.07
C ASN A 801 1.13 -19.56 -9.89
N MET A 802 0.47 -18.91 -8.93
CA MET A 802 -0.17 -19.59 -7.81
C MET A 802 -1.60 -19.07 -7.56
N VAL A 803 -2.47 -19.95 -7.06
CA VAL A 803 -3.64 -19.52 -6.30
C VAL A 803 -3.26 -19.35 -4.84
N THR A 804 -3.57 -18.19 -4.27
CA THR A 804 -3.38 -17.84 -2.86
C THR A 804 -4.74 -17.85 -2.18
N ARG A 805 -4.88 -18.61 -1.09
CA ARG A 805 -6.16 -18.83 -0.40
C ARG A 805 -6.15 -18.19 0.97
N ILE A 806 -7.14 -17.34 1.23
CA ILE A 806 -7.36 -16.68 2.52
C ILE A 806 -8.81 -16.89 2.98
N LEU A 807 -9.02 -17.00 4.30
CA LEU A 807 -10.35 -16.99 4.91
C LEU A 807 -10.62 -15.59 5.46
N VAL A 808 -11.49 -14.84 4.79
CA VAL A 808 -11.84 -13.45 5.09
C VAL A 808 -13.06 -13.41 6.01
N ARG A 809 -13.00 -12.60 7.08
CA ARG A 809 -14.07 -12.46 8.06
C ARG A 809 -14.67 -11.08 8.01
N PHE A 810 -15.97 -10.99 7.71
CA PHE A 810 -16.72 -9.73 7.69
C PHE A 810 -17.35 -9.43 9.06
N ALA A 811 -16.54 -9.61 10.10
CA ALA A 811 -16.85 -9.38 11.51
C ALA A 811 -15.55 -9.31 12.31
N LYS A 812 -15.60 -8.81 13.55
CA LYS A 812 -14.44 -8.69 14.44
C LYS A 812 -13.67 -10.02 14.56
N PRO A 813 -12.32 -10.00 14.52
CA PRO A 813 -11.48 -11.20 14.54
C PRO A 813 -11.44 -11.89 15.91
N ASP A 814 -11.72 -11.20 17.02
CA ASP A 814 -11.70 -11.78 18.37
C ASP A 814 -13.01 -12.46 18.80
N LEU A 815 -14.09 -12.27 18.04
CA LEU A 815 -15.33 -13.02 18.22
C LEU A 815 -15.13 -14.49 17.80
N PRO A 816 -15.64 -15.49 18.54
CA PRO A 816 -15.46 -16.90 18.21
C PRO A 816 -15.84 -17.26 16.76
N ALA A 817 -15.09 -18.18 16.15
CA ALA A 817 -15.30 -18.61 14.77
C ALA A 817 -16.66 -19.29 14.52
N VAL A 818 -17.32 -19.77 15.58
CA VAL A 818 -18.64 -20.42 15.58
C VAL A 818 -19.80 -19.48 16.00
N THR A 819 -19.53 -18.19 16.16
CA THR A 819 -20.58 -17.20 16.50
C THR A 819 -21.60 -17.10 15.37
N LEU A 820 -22.89 -17.11 15.69
CA LEU A 820 -23.96 -16.89 14.71
C LEU A 820 -23.82 -15.48 14.11
N ALA A 821 -24.11 -15.32 12.81
CA ALA A 821 -23.99 -14.03 12.12
C ALA A 821 -24.79 -12.91 12.82
N ASP A 822 -25.97 -13.23 13.37
CA ASP A 822 -26.84 -12.35 14.16
C ASP A 822 -26.19 -11.78 15.43
N ALA A 823 -25.03 -12.30 15.84
CA ALA A 823 -24.26 -11.87 17.01
C ALA A 823 -22.81 -11.48 16.67
N ALA A 824 -22.45 -11.37 15.39
CA ALA A 824 -21.09 -11.10 14.93
C ALA A 824 -21.02 -9.94 13.93
N GLY A 825 -20.97 -8.70 14.44
CA GLY A 825 -20.81 -7.49 13.63
C GLY A 825 -19.82 -6.49 14.24
N TYR A 826 -19.62 -5.38 13.52
CA TYR A 826 -18.80 -4.24 13.91
C TYR A 826 -19.60 -3.24 14.76
N ASP A 827 -18.91 -2.43 15.58
CA ASP A 827 -19.58 -1.45 16.46
C ASP A 827 -20.30 -0.32 15.70
N PHE A 828 -19.96 -0.16 14.42
CA PHE A 828 -20.53 0.74 13.40
C PHE A 828 -21.24 -0.08 12.31
N SER A 829 -22.11 0.53 11.49
CA SER A 829 -22.60 -0.13 10.27
C SER A 829 -21.54 0.00 9.15
N PRO A 830 -21.12 -1.11 8.51
CA PRO A 830 -20.18 -1.04 7.39
C PRO A 830 -20.83 -0.59 6.07
N ASN A 831 -22.16 -0.61 5.94
CA ASN A 831 -22.89 -0.39 4.69
C ASN A 831 -23.25 1.10 4.45
N HIS A 832 -22.31 2.00 4.69
CA HIS A 832 -22.52 3.45 4.55
C HIS A 832 -21.49 4.07 3.58
N GLY A 833 -21.72 5.31 3.16
CA GLY A 833 -20.78 6.04 2.30
C GLY A 833 -20.54 5.35 0.95
N HIS A 834 -19.26 5.13 0.64
CA HIS A 834 -18.77 4.69 -0.67
C HIS A 834 -18.34 3.21 -0.68
N GLY A 835 -18.61 2.48 0.40
CA GLY A 835 -18.05 1.15 0.63
C GLY A 835 -16.56 1.21 0.98
N TYR A 836 -15.85 0.14 0.65
CA TYR A 836 -14.42 -0.07 0.90
C TYR A 836 -13.74 -0.50 -0.40
N VAL A 837 -12.41 -0.62 -0.41
CA VAL A 837 -11.68 -1.14 -1.58
C VAL A 837 -10.83 -2.35 -1.22
N TRP A 838 -10.54 -3.18 -2.22
CA TRP A 838 -9.48 -4.17 -2.15
C TRP A 838 -8.57 -4.04 -3.38
N HIS A 839 -7.26 -4.04 -3.15
CA HIS A 839 -6.28 -3.63 -4.15
C HIS A 839 -4.93 -4.34 -4.00
N CYS A 840 -4.05 -4.14 -4.97
CA CYS A 840 -2.63 -4.39 -4.80
C CYS A 840 -1.96 -3.20 -4.11
N HIS A 841 -1.17 -3.46 -3.07
CA HIS A 841 -0.36 -2.47 -2.34
C HIS A 841 1.01 -2.21 -3.01
N ILE A 842 1.25 -2.75 -4.22
CA ILE A 842 2.17 -2.09 -5.15
C ILE A 842 1.43 -0.83 -5.62
N ILE A 843 1.74 0.31 -5.01
CA ILE A 843 0.93 1.53 -5.20
C ILE A 843 1.03 2.12 -6.61
N ASP A 844 2.04 1.72 -7.39
CA ASP A 844 2.13 2.00 -8.82
C ASP A 844 1.17 1.12 -9.67
N HIS A 845 0.68 -0.01 -9.15
CA HIS A 845 -0.42 -0.80 -9.72
C HIS A 845 -1.78 -0.30 -9.20
N GLU A 846 -1.88 0.09 -7.92
CA GLU A 846 -3.08 0.70 -7.31
C GLU A 846 -3.57 1.93 -8.10
N ASP A 847 -2.67 2.87 -8.37
CA ASP A 847 -2.95 4.09 -9.15
C ASP A 847 -3.31 3.81 -10.63
N ASN A 848 -3.14 2.57 -11.11
CA ASN A 848 -3.24 2.17 -12.52
C ASN A 848 -4.10 0.88 -12.63
N GLU A 849 -5.29 0.97 -12.02
CA GLU A 849 -6.45 0.07 -12.08
C GLU A 849 -6.43 -1.21 -11.22
N MET A 850 -5.40 -1.45 -10.41
CA MET A 850 -5.31 -2.70 -9.63
C MET A 850 -6.09 -2.68 -8.31
N MET A 851 -7.31 -2.14 -8.35
CA MET A 851 -8.16 -1.86 -7.20
C MET A 851 -9.65 -2.01 -7.55
N ARG A 852 -10.44 -2.56 -6.62
CA ARG A 852 -11.89 -2.74 -6.79
C ARG A 852 -12.68 -2.32 -5.56
N PRO A 853 -13.78 -1.55 -5.70
CA PRO A 853 -14.68 -1.23 -4.62
C PRO A 853 -15.62 -2.41 -4.29
N PHE A 854 -15.84 -2.61 -2.99
CA PHE A 854 -16.81 -3.56 -2.42
C PHE A 854 -17.68 -2.88 -1.35
N THR A 855 -18.85 -3.43 -1.05
CA THR A 855 -19.63 -3.01 0.13
C THR A 855 -20.11 -4.22 0.91
N VAL A 856 -20.17 -4.09 2.24
CA VAL A 856 -20.62 -5.16 3.13
C VAL A 856 -22.09 -4.93 3.46
N ASN A 857 -22.95 -5.88 3.10
CA ASN A 857 -24.35 -5.86 3.51
C ASN A 857 -24.41 -5.98 5.05
N ASP A 858 -24.96 -4.98 5.71
CA ASP A 858 -24.95 -4.86 7.17
C ASP A 858 -25.99 -5.75 7.86
N ASN A 859 -25.62 -6.33 8.99
CA ASN A 859 -26.55 -7.10 9.80
C ASN A 859 -27.43 -6.15 10.62
N ALA A 860 -28.64 -5.90 10.14
CA ALA A 860 -29.63 -5.04 10.80
C ALA A 860 -30.07 -5.52 12.21
N LEU A 861 -29.73 -6.75 12.61
CA LEU A 861 -29.97 -7.26 13.97
C LEU A 861 -28.83 -6.93 14.95
N TYR A 862 -27.64 -6.58 14.47
CA TYR A 862 -26.48 -6.31 15.34
C TYR A 862 -26.54 -4.88 15.91
N PRO A 863 -26.48 -4.70 17.24
CA PRO A 863 -26.60 -3.39 17.89
C PRO A 863 -25.34 -2.54 17.67
N ARG A 864 -25.53 -1.29 17.25
CA ARG A 864 -24.43 -0.35 16.97
C ARG A 864 -24.22 0.63 18.12
N ASN A 865 -22.97 0.74 18.56
CA ASN A 865 -22.54 1.68 19.60
C ASN A 865 -21.81 2.90 19.01
N PHE A 866 -21.42 2.81 17.73
CA PHE A 866 -20.75 3.86 16.97
C PHE A 866 -21.67 4.24 15.81
N LEU A 867 -22.14 5.49 15.80
CA LEU A 867 -23.20 5.97 14.90
C LEU A 867 -22.74 7.22 14.13
N ILE A 868 -23.01 7.23 12.83
CA ILE A 868 -22.78 8.38 11.94
C ILE A 868 -23.66 9.57 12.36
N GLY A 869 -23.09 10.77 12.34
CA GLY A 869 -23.76 11.98 12.82
C GLY A 869 -23.76 12.16 14.34
N VAL A 870 -23.15 11.24 15.10
CA VAL A 870 -23.16 11.25 16.57
C VAL A 870 -21.77 11.00 17.14
N ASN A 871 -21.18 9.84 16.84
CA ASN A 871 -19.88 9.43 17.38
C ASN A 871 -18.77 9.55 16.33
N TYR A 872 -19.12 9.41 15.04
CA TYR A 872 -18.35 9.82 13.86
C TYR A 872 -19.21 10.69 12.95
#